data_AF-A0A178DFW0-F1
#
_entry.id   AF-A0A178DFW0-F1
#
_cell.length_a   1.000
_cell.length_b   1.000
_cell.length_c   1.000
_cell.angle_alpha   90.00
_cell.angle_beta   90.00
_cell.angle_gamma   90.00
#
_symmetry.space_group_name_H-M   'P 1'
#
loop_
_entity.id
_entity.type
_entity.pdbx_description
1 polymer ?
#
loop_
_entity_poly.entity_id
_entity_poly.type
_entity_poly.pdbx_seq_one_letter_code
_entity_poly.pdbx_strand_id
1 'polypeptide(L)'
;MGASATPGGGGVSPSKSLTNYASYIPEGSRRPRIGHLDLDSNTVTPLSYISGTPIRSLYEVIAVGEDAIIQAGEPFPRSKARLLPPIYGRDILAVGKNYAAHAKEFNASGYDSSDKVDMPTHPVIFTKRWTSAIADGDEIYPHPGFTESVDYEGEIGVIVGKAGFKIDAKDALEHVWGFTIINDVTARERQRDHKQFYLGKSPDTFAPMGPIAVPKEHLPKVLTVQTVVNGEKRQEATTDDLIFSIPTLIETLSAAQTLQPGDVLATGTPAGVGFGFDPKVWLHPGDEVKISVTGLGTLTNKIASPESRNSILNHIVSPAVPVVNDRTAEGRGLSSVGSKQLFYQRKGGDDAGRPIYFIHGLGGTSEYFGPLMTRLGNSWTYHLADLEGHGLSPTSATSKLSIASFASDAYQLCSRAGITSESGLTVVAHSMGCLVAMKLALDHPDLVKTLILQGPGPSPLPEAASKATYARAALAREKGMLGVVDAVVGAGTSDYSKAHNPLAIAAARVSLLGQDAEGYAKACTALADSHADTLDISALKVRVLIITGEEDKVSPPEMCKRMKEQMPNCEDVVVLPQVAHWHLFEATESVCSAVADFLGTSSDEVLQRVRRVENLLERQVYLLEQRLEPSPKSNSSNQDTLSQHQSSSVNSSPWTEIEATPSETAPATNVGTILVSEGGYERFIPGLASSDAESVNELIQSASAPPMSSSFPFSAEALATRRALLDTLPPGRQCDELKDIFFEVFSPTVQALVLLIYALSHAHGPSWALLGATFNICVSIGCHIDPSQLNLDPVRSEQRRRCWAGLMLLYTIQNTCLGNIAPMKVIANVRLPADVDDDHITMYDNPLLHTDETQPKPLSKMSYILFKFKLYRLASDITNFTRENGQLSGLFELDAKISREEHEHDARFADPQRLPVYHLAHLYIIKNYTNHLRLILHRPYLPPHSSAADSTLYEYPEQMLQSRQYCKMSAMKIIDNHEDLCCNDRLKPYRWFVYGLGGYQTFLAASTLVVLLGSEDDSVASDRADVIYALRKCQARFEQLSPRSDISAKAARILRRTLGPVTSTNGGGGGLPQETQRLYHQSSSISDESKVVYSMSHRHQMSSASPGSIHDHHHQQQQQHTSIPPGPAGYSQTGFTSGGFPSGANEAVTTKMEPPPPPPPPPPTSQHQHHLQYQHELQHQHQHHHQQQQQPPPHPHSFFPCPQPLYELMSLPAEQWLGGPSALAWDWSSWVDVPEASIAGSDMFMDTSASGVMM
;
A
#
# COMPACT_ATOMS: atom_id res chain seq x y z
N MET A 1 -20.52 -52.66 37.49
CA MET A 1 -19.45 -53.55 36.98
C MET A 1 -18.93 -52.83 35.73
N GLY A 2 -17.67 -52.38 35.63
CA GLY A 2 -16.42 -53.13 35.81
C GLY A 2 -15.93 -53.52 34.40
N ALA A 3 -14.70 -53.23 33.95
CA ALA A 3 -13.47 -52.87 34.67
C ALA A 3 -12.63 -51.78 33.95
N SER A 4 -11.42 -51.53 34.45
CA SER A 4 -10.47 -50.49 34.03
C SER A 4 -9.40 -50.97 33.05
N ALA A 5 -8.94 -50.10 32.14
CA ALA A 5 -7.62 -50.22 31.49
C ALA A 5 -7.04 -48.86 31.05
N THR A 6 -5.86 -48.53 31.60
CA THR A 6 -4.83 -47.60 31.10
C THR A 6 -3.49 -48.36 31.18
N PRO A 7 -2.40 -48.01 30.46
CA PRO A 7 -2.07 -46.70 29.89
C PRO A 7 -1.57 -46.75 28.42
N GLY A 8 -1.12 -45.60 27.88
CA GLY A 8 -0.46 -45.53 26.56
C GLY A 8 -0.34 -44.12 25.97
N GLY A 9 0.23 -43.16 26.69
CA GLY A 9 0.37 -41.78 26.20
C GLY A 9 1.65 -41.56 25.38
N GLY A 10 1.50 -41.13 24.12
CA GLY A 10 2.55 -40.44 23.35
C GLY A 10 2.20 -38.95 23.28
N GLY A 11 3.07 -38.09 23.81
CA GLY A 11 2.78 -36.65 23.88
C GLY A 11 3.07 -35.93 22.56
N VAL A 12 2.14 -35.07 22.14
CA VAL A 12 2.41 -34.05 21.11
C VAL A 12 3.33 -32.99 21.72
N SER A 13 4.41 -32.63 21.02
CA SER A 13 5.30 -31.54 21.42
C SER A 13 4.57 -30.19 21.35
N PRO A 14 4.66 -29.33 22.38
CA PRO A 14 4.03 -28.01 22.34
C PRO A 14 4.68 -27.13 21.26
N SER A 15 3.89 -26.23 20.67
CA SER A 15 4.41 -25.17 19.81
C SER A 15 5.35 -24.25 20.61
N LYS A 16 6.48 -23.86 20.02
CA LYS A 16 7.38 -22.85 20.62
C LYS A 16 6.64 -21.51 20.68
N SER A 17 6.44 -20.97 21.88
CA SER A 17 5.86 -19.64 22.07
C SER A 17 6.85 -18.55 21.63
N LEU A 18 6.35 -17.54 20.91
CA LEU A 18 7.19 -16.50 20.31
C LEU A 18 7.56 -15.37 21.29
N THR A 19 7.92 -15.74 22.52
CA THR A 19 7.95 -14.84 23.69
C THR A 19 9.35 -14.46 24.21
N ASN A 20 10.42 -14.96 23.60
CA ASN A 20 11.79 -14.47 23.79
C ASN A 20 11.99 -13.09 23.11
N TYR A 21 11.33 -12.03 23.60
CA TYR A 21 11.32 -10.74 22.92
C TYR A 21 12.70 -10.05 22.97
N ALA A 22 13.28 -9.84 21.78
CA ALA A 22 14.54 -9.14 21.58
C ALA A 22 14.30 -7.83 20.80
N SER A 23 14.92 -6.72 21.22
CA SER A 23 14.90 -5.47 20.46
C SER A 23 16.12 -5.38 19.55
N TYR A 24 15.93 -4.98 18.30
CA TYR A 24 17.00 -4.98 17.30
C TYR A 24 16.84 -3.93 16.20
N ILE A 25 17.92 -3.63 15.51
CA ILE A 25 17.92 -2.94 14.21
C ILE A 25 18.33 -3.95 13.13
N PRO A 26 17.49 -4.22 12.11
CA PRO A 26 17.86 -5.04 10.96
C PRO A 26 19.02 -4.44 10.17
N GLU A 27 19.83 -5.28 9.52
CA GLU A 27 20.79 -4.85 8.51
C GLU A 27 20.13 -3.95 7.44
N GLY A 28 20.82 -2.87 7.03
CA GLY A 28 20.28 -1.84 6.12
C GLY A 28 19.24 -0.87 6.72
N SER A 29 18.62 -1.18 7.87
CA SER A 29 17.63 -0.34 8.54
C SER A 29 18.27 0.72 9.47
N ARG A 30 17.53 1.81 9.71
CA ARG A 30 17.79 2.77 10.82
C ARG A 30 16.70 2.77 11.90
N ARG A 31 15.64 1.98 11.74
CA ARG A 31 14.46 1.95 12.62
C ARG A 31 14.46 0.66 13.46
N PRO A 32 14.29 0.73 14.79
CA PRO A 32 14.24 -0.45 15.66
C PRO A 32 13.01 -1.32 15.40
N ARG A 33 13.09 -2.58 15.84
CA ARG A 33 12.06 -3.62 15.78
C ARG A 33 12.08 -4.46 17.06
N ILE A 34 11.00 -5.21 17.26
CA ILE A 34 10.97 -6.38 18.15
C ILE A 34 10.94 -7.65 17.30
N GLY A 35 11.63 -8.69 17.77
CA GLY A 35 11.59 -10.05 17.24
C GLY A 35 11.58 -11.07 18.38
N HIS A 36 11.32 -12.33 18.06
CA HIS A 36 11.64 -13.45 18.95
C HIS A 36 13.08 -13.89 18.67
N LEU A 37 13.92 -13.99 19.70
CA LEU A 37 15.27 -14.59 19.59
C LEU A 37 15.23 -16.03 20.08
N ASP A 38 15.34 -16.96 19.14
CA ASP A 38 15.49 -18.39 19.45
C ASP A 38 16.93 -18.64 19.91
N LEU A 39 17.08 -19.02 21.19
CA LEU A 39 18.37 -19.14 21.86
C LEU A 39 19.17 -20.39 21.43
N ASP A 40 18.48 -21.43 20.91
CA ASP A 40 19.10 -22.69 20.51
C ASP A 40 19.75 -22.56 19.12
N SER A 41 19.03 -21.93 18.18
CA SER A 41 19.45 -21.72 16.79
C SER A 41 20.19 -20.40 16.56
N ASN A 42 20.12 -19.47 17.53
CA ASN A 42 20.63 -18.10 17.43
C ASN A 42 20.05 -17.34 16.22
N THR A 43 18.72 -17.44 16.04
CA THR A 43 17.97 -16.77 14.98
C THR A 43 16.98 -15.75 15.55
N VAL A 44 16.76 -14.66 14.82
CA VAL A 44 15.78 -13.63 15.14
C VAL A 44 14.60 -13.76 14.17
N THR A 45 13.42 -14.04 14.71
CA THR A 45 12.14 -14.06 14.00
C THR A 45 11.48 -12.68 14.10
N PRO A 46 11.26 -11.94 13.00
CA PRO A 46 10.57 -10.66 13.03
C PRO A 46 9.15 -10.76 13.62
N LEU A 47 8.72 -9.79 14.43
CA LEU A 47 7.35 -9.74 14.98
C LEU A 47 6.56 -8.49 14.55
N SER A 48 5.26 -8.69 14.32
CA SER A 48 4.28 -7.65 13.98
C SER A 48 3.01 -7.80 14.80
N TYR A 49 2.17 -6.77 14.83
CA TYR A 49 0.78 -6.94 15.23
C TYR A 49 0.04 -7.81 14.20
N ILE A 50 -1.13 -8.36 14.56
CA ILE A 50 -2.05 -9.08 13.65
C ILE A 50 -2.31 -8.28 12.34
N SER A 51 -2.27 -6.95 12.38
CA SER A 51 -2.42 -6.07 11.21
C SER A 51 -1.24 -6.07 10.22
N GLY A 52 -0.23 -6.91 10.43
CA GLY A 52 1.03 -6.92 9.66
C GLY A 52 1.96 -5.73 9.95
N THR A 53 1.56 -4.80 10.83
CA THR A 53 2.40 -3.65 11.19
C THR A 53 3.58 -4.09 12.06
N PRO A 54 4.85 -3.82 11.70
CA PRO A 54 6.00 -4.24 12.51
C PRO A 54 6.07 -3.51 13.86
N ILE A 55 6.27 -4.27 14.94
CA ILE A 55 6.41 -3.76 16.31
C ILE A 55 7.78 -3.11 16.47
N ARG A 56 7.86 -1.96 17.17
CA ARG A 56 9.08 -1.13 17.21
C ARG A 56 9.77 -1.08 18.58
N SER A 57 9.08 -1.43 19.66
CA SER A 57 9.57 -1.35 21.04
C SER A 57 8.87 -2.34 21.97
N LEU A 58 9.46 -2.69 23.13
CA LEU A 58 8.81 -3.60 24.09
C LEU A 58 7.63 -2.93 24.82
N TYR A 59 7.60 -1.60 24.89
CA TYR A 59 6.43 -0.85 25.38
C TYR A 59 5.16 -1.17 24.59
N GLU A 60 5.29 -1.40 23.27
CA GLU A 60 4.18 -1.82 22.43
C GLU A 60 3.71 -3.24 22.78
N VAL A 61 4.64 -4.19 22.94
CA VAL A 61 4.35 -5.57 23.37
C VAL A 61 3.61 -5.61 24.71
N ILE A 62 4.09 -4.82 25.68
CA ILE A 62 3.48 -4.67 27.01
C ILE A 62 2.06 -4.09 26.90
N ALA A 63 1.83 -3.17 25.96
CA ALA A 63 0.54 -2.48 25.80
C ALA A 63 -0.54 -3.30 25.08
N VAL A 64 -0.17 -4.24 24.20
CA VAL A 64 -1.13 -5.05 23.42
C VAL A 64 -1.26 -6.51 23.87
N GLY A 65 -0.28 -7.05 24.59
CA GLY A 65 -0.25 -8.45 25.02
C GLY A 65 0.19 -9.42 23.92
N GLU A 66 0.42 -10.69 24.31
CA GLU A 66 0.91 -11.75 23.42
C GLU A 66 -0.08 -12.07 22.28
N ASP A 67 -1.39 -12.16 22.59
CA ASP A 67 -2.46 -12.51 21.65
C ASP A 67 -2.54 -11.59 20.41
N ALA A 68 -2.04 -10.35 20.52
CA ALA A 68 -2.09 -9.36 19.45
C ALA A 68 -0.87 -9.42 18.50
N ILE A 69 0.07 -10.34 18.73
CA ILE A 69 1.40 -10.40 18.10
C ILE A 69 1.54 -11.67 17.26
N ILE A 70 2.10 -11.53 16.06
CA ILE A 70 2.36 -12.62 15.12
C ILE A 70 3.78 -12.53 14.54
N GLN A 71 4.24 -13.63 13.95
CA GLN A 71 5.45 -13.65 13.13
C GLN A 71 5.25 -12.82 11.85
N ALA A 72 6.23 -11.96 11.54
CA ALA A 72 6.18 -10.98 10.44
C ALA A 72 7.05 -11.35 9.23
N GLY A 73 7.74 -12.50 9.26
CA GLY A 73 8.65 -12.98 8.23
C GLY A 73 9.51 -14.14 8.72
N GLU A 74 10.42 -14.62 7.88
CA GLU A 74 11.29 -15.76 8.20
C GLU A 74 12.29 -15.46 9.33
N PRO A 75 12.63 -16.45 10.18
CA PRO A 75 13.76 -16.36 11.09
C PRO A 75 15.07 -16.16 10.31
N PHE A 76 15.90 -15.22 10.74
CA PHE A 76 17.18 -14.93 10.11
C PHE A 76 18.33 -14.97 11.13
N PRO A 77 19.59 -15.23 10.73
CA PRO A 77 20.70 -15.31 11.67
C PRO A 77 20.90 -14.02 12.48
N ARG A 78 21.07 -14.15 13.81
CA ARG A 78 21.32 -13.05 14.77
C ARG A 78 22.41 -12.06 14.34
N SER A 79 23.35 -12.48 13.48
CA SER A 79 24.41 -11.64 12.92
C SER A 79 23.94 -10.58 11.92
N LYS A 80 22.78 -10.74 11.27
CA LYS A 80 22.17 -9.70 10.40
C LYS A 80 21.30 -8.69 11.17
N ALA A 81 21.45 -8.66 12.50
CA ALA A 81 20.80 -7.71 13.38
C ALA A 81 21.81 -7.16 14.39
N ARG A 82 21.71 -5.86 14.68
CA ARG A 82 22.31 -5.30 15.88
C ARG A 82 21.25 -5.29 16.98
N LEU A 83 21.49 -6.01 18.08
CA LEU A 83 20.60 -5.93 19.25
C LEU A 83 20.63 -4.51 19.86
N LEU A 84 19.59 -4.27 20.64
CA LEU A 84 19.43 -3.17 21.59
C LEU A 84 19.11 -3.82 22.95
N PRO A 85 19.26 -3.10 24.09
CA PRO A 85 18.59 -3.52 25.32
C PRO A 85 17.10 -3.79 25.04
N PRO A 86 16.49 -4.88 25.55
CA PRO A 86 15.10 -5.22 25.23
C PRO A 86 14.11 -4.07 25.50
N ILE A 87 14.41 -3.24 26.50
CA ILE A 87 13.70 -1.99 26.81
C ILE A 87 14.70 -0.92 27.26
N TYR A 88 14.42 0.35 26.99
CA TYR A 88 15.31 1.48 27.31
C TYR A 88 14.56 2.82 27.38
N GLY A 89 15.27 3.90 27.75
CA GLY A 89 14.73 5.26 27.83
C GLY A 89 14.14 5.65 29.19
N ARG A 90 14.20 4.76 30.18
CA ARG A 90 13.84 4.98 31.59
C ARG A 90 15.01 4.56 32.48
N ASP A 91 15.24 5.28 33.56
CA ASP A 91 16.27 4.92 34.54
C ASP A 91 15.84 3.64 35.28
N ILE A 92 16.78 2.73 35.47
CA ILE A 92 16.51 1.42 36.09
C ILE A 92 16.48 1.60 37.61
N LEU A 93 15.43 1.10 38.26
CA LEU A 93 15.35 1.01 39.72
C LEU A 93 16.21 -0.19 40.18
N ALA A 94 16.95 -0.07 41.27
CA ALA A 94 17.88 -1.13 41.71
C ALA A 94 17.93 -1.27 43.23
N VAL A 95 18.29 -2.46 43.73
CA VAL A 95 18.19 -2.83 45.15
C VAL A 95 19.52 -3.35 45.71
N GLY A 96 20.11 -2.61 46.64
CA GLY A 96 21.35 -2.99 47.30
C GLY A 96 21.17 -4.09 48.35
N LYS A 97 22.19 -4.96 48.48
CA LYS A 97 22.32 -5.99 49.53
C LYS A 97 21.17 -7.01 49.64
N ASN A 98 20.44 -7.31 48.55
CA ASN A 98 19.22 -8.12 48.64
C ASN A 98 19.42 -9.65 48.79
N TYR A 99 20.66 -10.15 48.93
CA TYR A 99 20.96 -11.57 49.21
C TYR A 99 21.70 -11.71 50.54
N ALA A 100 21.29 -12.65 51.39
CA ALA A 100 21.80 -12.78 52.76
C ALA A 100 23.30 -13.16 52.87
N ALA A 101 23.85 -13.80 51.84
CA ALA A 101 25.30 -14.04 51.74
C ALA A 101 26.06 -12.78 51.32
N HIS A 102 25.54 -12.05 50.32
CA HIS A 102 26.16 -10.83 49.79
C HIS A 102 26.12 -9.68 50.81
N ALA A 103 25.05 -9.55 51.61
CA ALA A 103 24.98 -8.54 52.66
C ALA A 103 26.12 -8.67 53.70
N LYS A 104 26.50 -9.92 54.05
CA LYS A 104 27.62 -10.23 54.95
C LYS A 104 28.98 -9.94 54.30
N GLU A 105 29.16 -10.35 53.05
CA GLU A 105 30.33 -10.06 52.21
C GLU A 105 30.57 -8.54 52.10
N PHE A 106 29.52 -7.77 51.79
CA PHE A 106 29.55 -6.31 51.71
C PHE A 106 29.96 -5.67 53.04
N ASN A 107 29.31 -6.06 54.15
CA ASN A 107 29.63 -5.51 55.47
C ASN A 107 31.06 -5.86 55.92
N ALA A 108 31.52 -7.09 55.67
CA ALA A 108 32.89 -7.53 56.02
C ALA A 108 33.98 -6.77 55.24
N SER A 109 33.67 -6.25 54.04
CA SER A 109 34.63 -5.59 53.15
C SER A 109 35.11 -4.20 53.60
N GLY A 110 34.42 -3.58 54.57
CA GLY A 110 34.64 -2.20 55.02
C GLY A 110 34.14 -1.11 54.05
N TYR A 111 33.39 -1.45 52.99
CA TYR A 111 32.79 -0.47 52.09
C TYR A 111 31.51 0.16 52.65
N ASP A 112 30.89 -0.44 53.67
CA ASP A 112 29.95 0.24 54.56
C ASP A 112 30.68 0.73 55.83
N SER A 113 30.34 1.93 56.27
CA SER A 113 30.78 2.51 57.56
C SER A 113 29.62 3.15 58.34
N SER A 114 28.39 2.95 57.84
CA SER A 114 27.13 3.49 58.35
C SER A 114 26.40 2.44 59.18
N ASP A 115 26.24 1.23 58.64
CA ASP A 115 25.49 0.15 59.28
C ASP A 115 26.39 -0.89 59.98
N LYS A 116 25.88 -1.42 61.09
CA LYS A 116 26.52 -2.46 61.91
C LYS A 116 25.70 -3.76 62.00
N VAL A 117 24.81 -3.97 61.05
CA VAL A 117 23.84 -5.07 61.03
C VAL A 117 23.98 -5.85 59.73
N ASP A 118 24.17 -7.17 59.82
CA ASP A 118 24.49 -8.07 58.70
C ASP A 118 23.40 -8.18 57.61
N MET A 119 22.18 -7.72 57.89
CA MET A 119 21.09 -7.66 56.93
C MET A 119 20.30 -6.35 57.12
N PRO A 120 19.93 -5.65 56.04
CA PRO A 120 19.13 -4.43 56.11
C PRO A 120 17.69 -4.73 56.58
N THR A 121 17.04 -3.76 57.25
CA THR A 121 15.63 -3.88 57.68
C THR A 121 14.61 -3.40 56.64
N HIS A 122 15.07 -2.66 55.62
CA HIS A 122 14.27 -2.17 54.49
C HIS A 122 15.08 -2.25 53.19
N PRO A 123 14.43 -2.37 52.01
CA PRO A 123 15.13 -2.37 50.71
C PRO A 123 15.98 -1.12 50.49
N VAL A 124 17.26 -1.30 50.13
CA VAL A 124 18.18 -0.20 49.84
C VAL A 124 18.01 0.21 48.37
N ILE A 125 17.05 1.11 48.11
CA ILE A 125 16.73 1.55 46.74
C ILE A 125 17.73 2.59 46.22
N PHE A 126 18.21 2.39 45.00
CA PHE A 126 18.92 3.39 44.19
C PHE A 126 18.49 3.27 42.71
N THR A 127 19.13 4.02 41.81
CA THR A 127 18.88 3.93 40.37
C THR A 127 20.17 3.83 39.54
N LYS A 128 20.05 3.25 38.35
CA LYS A 128 21.06 3.27 37.28
C LYS A 128 20.54 4.13 36.13
N ARG A 129 21.34 5.10 35.66
CA ARG A 129 20.94 6.00 34.55
C ARG A 129 20.66 5.20 33.27
N TRP A 130 19.60 5.52 32.52
CA TRP A 130 19.25 4.77 31.30
C TRP A 130 20.36 4.76 30.23
N THR A 131 21.24 5.76 30.21
CA THR A 131 22.40 5.84 29.31
C THR A 131 23.48 4.81 29.63
N SER A 132 23.44 4.20 30.82
CA SER A 132 24.29 3.04 31.14
C SER A 132 23.88 1.76 30.41
N ALA A 133 22.67 1.69 29.84
CA ALA A 133 22.15 0.47 29.22
C ALA A 133 22.79 0.15 27.85
N ILE A 134 23.34 -1.06 27.71
CA ILE A 134 23.86 -1.64 26.45
C ILE A 134 23.31 -3.05 26.23
N ALA A 135 23.37 -3.52 24.99
CA ALA A 135 22.79 -4.80 24.59
C ALA A 135 23.72 -5.99 24.92
N ASP A 136 23.20 -7.20 24.74
CA ASP A 136 24.02 -8.41 24.61
C ASP A 136 25.00 -8.29 23.40
N GLY A 137 26.27 -8.56 23.67
CA GLY A 137 27.38 -8.46 22.72
C GLY A 137 28.04 -7.07 22.59
N ASP A 138 27.49 -6.01 23.19
CA ASP A 138 28.14 -4.70 23.24
C ASP A 138 29.32 -4.68 24.24
N GLU A 139 30.32 -3.81 24.03
CA GLU A 139 31.44 -3.65 24.97
C GLU A 139 31.11 -2.70 26.13
N ILE A 140 31.49 -3.08 27.35
CA ILE A 140 31.51 -2.25 28.55
C ILE A 140 32.77 -1.37 28.49
N TYR A 141 32.61 -0.05 28.46
CA TYR A 141 33.73 0.88 28.47
C TYR A 141 34.31 1.02 29.89
N PRO A 142 35.63 0.80 30.12
CA PRO A 142 36.21 0.78 31.47
C PRO A 142 36.31 2.14 32.19
N HIS A 143 36.02 3.27 31.51
CA HIS A 143 36.16 4.63 32.05
C HIS A 143 37.52 4.92 32.72
N PRO A 144 38.64 4.83 31.97
CA PRO A 144 39.98 5.10 32.51
C PRO A 144 40.08 6.50 33.14
N GLY A 145 40.72 6.58 34.31
CA GLY A 145 40.83 7.82 35.10
C GLY A 145 39.58 8.16 35.92
N PHE A 146 38.43 7.54 35.68
CA PHE A 146 37.26 7.63 36.57
C PHE A 146 37.28 6.55 37.64
N THR A 147 37.65 5.31 37.30
CA THR A 147 37.67 4.16 38.21
C THR A 147 38.77 3.17 37.84
N GLU A 148 39.32 2.47 38.84
CA GLU A 148 40.19 1.30 38.65
C GLU A 148 39.57 0.02 39.26
N SER A 149 38.44 0.18 39.96
CA SER A 149 37.69 -0.88 40.67
C SER A 149 36.37 -1.23 39.97
N VAL A 150 36.45 -1.63 38.69
CA VAL A 150 35.29 -2.11 37.91
C VAL A 150 34.94 -3.53 38.35
N ASP A 151 33.67 -3.76 38.66
CA ASP A 151 33.15 -5.02 39.21
C ASP A 151 31.83 -5.43 38.54
N TYR A 152 31.54 -6.73 38.52
CA TYR A 152 30.32 -7.33 37.97
C TYR A 152 29.28 -7.58 39.08
N GLU A 153 28.01 -7.53 38.71
CA GLU A 153 26.89 -7.95 39.57
C GLU A 153 25.80 -8.59 38.69
N GLY A 154 25.71 -9.92 38.67
CA GLY A 154 24.64 -10.60 37.95
C GLY A 154 23.30 -10.44 38.68
N GLU A 155 22.29 -9.92 37.98
CA GLU A 155 20.96 -9.64 38.53
C GLU A 155 19.82 -10.08 37.62
N ILE A 156 18.65 -10.25 38.23
CA ILE A 156 17.38 -10.44 37.54
C ILE A 156 16.69 -9.08 37.44
N GLY A 157 16.31 -8.69 36.23
CA GLY A 157 15.51 -7.49 35.96
C GLY A 157 14.03 -7.83 35.86
N VAL A 158 13.20 -7.24 36.72
CA VAL A 158 11.73 -7.31 36.64
C VAL A 158 11.19 -6.17 35.78
N ILE A 159 10.28 -6.46 34.86
CA ILE A 159 9.67 -5.48 33.96
C ILE A 159 8.21 -5.26 34.35
N VAL A 160 7.86 -4.01 34.68
CA VAL A 160 6.48 -3.62 35.04
C VAL A 160 5.59 -3.60 33.80
N GLY A 161 4.41 -4.21 33.89
CA GLY A 161 3.40 -4.25 32.81
C GLY A 161 2.21 -3.32 32.99
N LYS A 162 1.80 -3.08 34.23
CA LYS A 162 0.54 -2.42 34.59
C LYS A 162 0.86 -1.27 35.55
N ALA A 163 0.41 -0.06 35.23
CA ALA A 163 0.63 1.11 36.08
C ALA A 163 0.04 0.92 37.48
N GLY A 164 0.71 1.38 38.53
CA GLY A 164 0.22 1.23 39.90
C GLY A 164 0.89 2.17 40.91
N PHE A 165 0.14 2.50 41.95
CA PHE A 165 0.53 3.37 43.06
C PHE A 165 -0.10 2.79 44.34
N LYS A 166 0.70 2.60 45.39
CA LYS A 166 0.34 1.85 46.61
C LYS A 166 -0.23 0.47 46.28
N ILE A 167 0.59 -0.35 45.62
CA ILE A 167 0.27 -1.73 45.27
C ILE A 167 0.58 -2.60 46.49
N ASP A 168 -0.42 -3.25 47.09
CA ASP A 168 -0.20 -4.24 48.15
C ASP A 168 0.66 -5.39 47.61
N ALA A 169 1.58 -5.93 48.42
CA ALA A 169 2.46 -7.04 48.00
C ALA A 169 1.70 -8.26 47.45
N LYS A 170 0.49 -8.52 47.94
CA LYS A 170 -0.38 -9.61 47.44
C LYS A 170 -0.78 -9.44 45.96
N ASP A 171 -0.93 -8.20 45.50
CA ASP A 171 -1.36 -7.84 44.14
C ASP A 171 -0.16 -7.53 43.22
N ALA A 172 1.03 -7.37 43.79
CA ALA A 172 2.24 -6.93 43.10
C ALA A 172 2.63 -7.76 41.88
N LEU A 173 2.40 -9.09 41.89
CA LEU A 173 2.68 -9.94 40.74
C LEU A 173 1.74 -9.70 39.55
N GLU A 174 0.54 -9.12 39.75
CA GLU A 174 -0.29 -8.65 38.62
C GLU A 174 0.35 -7.48 37.89
N HIS A 175 1.22 -6.72 38.56
CA HIS A 175 1.88 -5.55 37.98
C HIS A 175 3.16 -5.88 37.21
N VAL A 176 3.68 -7.10 37.35
CA VAL A 176 4.80 -7.62 36.55
C VAL A 176 4.29 -8.10 35.19
N TRP A 177 4.96 -7.70 34.11
CA TRP A 177 4.80 -8.30 32.78
C TRP A 177 5.73 -9.52 32.64
N GLY A 178 7.01 -9.35 32.98
CA GLY A 178 8.04 -10.35 32.71
C GLY A 178 9.40 -9.99 33.26
N PHE A 179 10.43 -10.67 32.78
CA PHE A 179 11.80 -10.60 33.29
C PHE A 179 12.86 -10.50 32.18
N THR A 180 14.05 -10.02 32.53
CA THR A 180 15.27 -9.96 31.70
C THR A 180 16.52 -10.11 32.58
N ILE A 181 17.72 -10.25 32.01
CA ILE A 181 18.99 -10.29 32.75
C ILE A 181 19.61 -8.89 32.79
N ILE A 182 20.19 -8.51 33.92
CA ILE A 182 20.94 -7.25 34.07
C ILE A 182 22.32 -7.55 34.65
N ASN A 183 23.35 -6.82 34.19
CA ASN A 183 24.63 -6.71 34.88
C ASN A 183 24.69 -5.35 35.57
N ASP A 184 24.66 -5.31 36.90
CA ASP A 184 24.83 -4.08 37.67
C ASP A 184 26.33 -3.73 37.85
N VAL A 185 27.00 -3.49 36.72
CA VAL A 185 28.42 -3.14 36.67
C VAL A 185 28.69 -1.91 37.55
N THR A 186 29.72 -2.01 38.38
CA THR A 186 29.94 -1.07 39.47
C THR A 186 31.38 -0.57 39.53
N ALA A 187 31.56 0.75 39.66
CA ALA A 187 32.81 1.39 40.08
C ALA A 187 32.85 1.48 41.61
N ARG A 188 33.49 0.53 42.30
CA ARG A 188 33.38 0.36 43.77
C ARG A 188 33.87 1.55 44.55
N GLU A 189 34.98 2.15 44.15
CA GLU A 189 35.50 3.38 44.76
C GLU A 189 34.48 4.50 44.70
N ARG A 190 33.78 4.67 43.56
CA ARG A 190 32.78 5.73 43.39
C ARG A 190 31.47 5.42 44.10
N GLN A 191 31.10 4.14 44.23
CA GLN A 191 30.00 3.71 45.10
C GLN A 191 30.25 4.12 46.57
N ARG A 192 31.47 3.90 47.07
CA ARG A 192 31.93 4.27 48.42
C ARG A 192 32.02 5.79 48.60
N ASP A 193 32.80 6.46 47.75
CA ASP A 193 33.22 7.86 47.91
C ASP A 193 32.02 8.82 47.94
N HIS A 194 31.00 8.54 47.12
CA HIS A 194 29.82 9.39 46.99
C HIS A 194 28.68 9.02 47.95
N LYS A 195 28.76 7.85 48.63
CA LYS A 195 27.75 7.24 49.53
C LYS A 195 26.41 6.89 48.88
N GLN A 196 25.87 7.78 48.04
CA GLN A 196 24.78 7.50 47.13
C GLN A 196 25.32 6.67 45.95
N PHE A 197 24.89 5.42 45.84
CA PHE A 197 25.49 4.46 44.89
C PHE A 197 25.36 4.88 43.43
N TYR A 198 24.37 5.73 43.09
CA TYR A 198 24.07 6.22 41.73
C TYR A 198 25.31 6.50 40.87
N LEU A 199 26.31 7.26 41.36
CA LEU A 199 27.45 7.63 40.52
C LEU A 199 28.45 6.48 40.28
N GLY A 200 28.56 5.53 41.20
CA GLY A 200 29.31 4.28 40.99
C GLY A 200 28.57 3.25 40.13
N LYS A 201 27.24 3.40 40.01
CA LYS A 201 26.31 2.46 39.37
C LYS A 201 25.77 2.94 38.02
N SER A 202 25.98 4.21 37.66
CA SER A 202 25.46 4.87 36.45
C SER A 202 26.47 5.38 35.40
N PRO A 203 27.77 5.02 35.36
CA PRO A 203 28.60 5.30 34.18
C PRO A 203 27.97 4.73 32.91
N ASP A 204 28.17 5.41 31.77
CA ASP A 204 27.70 4.90 30.48
C ASP A 204 28.24 3.47 30.23
N THR A 205 27.44 2.60 29.59
CA THR A 205 27.70 1.15 29.44
C THR A 205 27.67 0.27 30.72
N PHE A 206 27.45 0.81 31.93
CA PHE A 206 27.44 0.00 33.17
C PHE A 206 26.11 -0.72 33.49
N ALA A 207 25.14 -0.78 32.57
CA ALA A 207 23.92 -1.58 32.70
C ALA A 207 23.65 -2.50 31.49
N PRO A 208 24.57 -3.42 31.12
CA PRO A 208 24.24 -4.45 30.15
C PRO A 208 22.94 -5.17 30.50
N MET A 209 22.05 -5.32 29.52
CA MET A 209 20.71 -5.87 29.72
C MET A 209 20.22 -6.61 28.48
N GLY A 210 19.69 -7.82 28.67
CA GLY A 210 19.28 -8.72 27.59
C GLY A 210 19.60 -10.19 27.88
N PRO A 211 19.85 -11.03 26.85
CA PRO A 211 19.64 -10.75 25.43
C PRO A 211 18.16 -10.57 25.06
N ILE A 212 17.26 -11.05 25.92
CA ILE A 212 15.80 -11.10 25.71
C ILE A 212 15.04 -10.60 26.95
N ALA A 213 13.77 -10.30 26.76
CA ALA A 213 12.78 -10.12 27.81
C ALA A 213 11.61 -11.09 27.59
N VAL A 214 11.20 -11.82 28.63
CA VAL A 214 10.21 -12.91 28.55
C VAL A 214 9.06 -12.65 29.52
N PRO A 215 7.77 -12.80 29.12
CA PRO A 215 6.64 -12.67 30.04
C PRO A 215 6.69 -13.73 31.15
N LYS A 216 6.28 -13.35 32.36
CA LYS A 216 6.45 -14.17 33.59
C LYS A 216 5.81 -15.56 33.50
N GLU A 217 4.75 -15.73 32.70
CA GLU A 217 4.00 -16.97 32.60
C GLU A 217 4.74 -18.06 31.79
N HIS A 218 5.75 -17.68 30.99
CA HIS A 218 6.61 -18.60 30.23
C HIS A 218 7.91 -18.96 31.01
N LEU A 219 7.99 -18.59 32.28
CA LEU A 219 9.17 -18.77 33.14
C LEU A 219 8.84 -19.60 34.40
N PRO A 220 9.81 -20.34 34.97
CA PRO A 220 9.61 -21.01 36.24
C PRO A 220 9.49 -20.00 37.40
N LYS A 221 8.70 -20.35 38.42
CA LYS A 221 8.45 -19.49 39.59
C LYS A 221 9.70 -19.14 40.40
N VAL A 222 10.72 -19.98 40.33
CA VAL A 222 12.03 -19.77 40.93
C VAL A 222 13.03 -19.65 39.80
N LEU A 223 13.78 -18.54 39.78
CA LEU A 223 14.82 -18.28 38.77
C LEU A 223 16.19 -18.40 39.45
N THR A 224 17.09 -19.17 38.84
CA THR A 224 18.50 -19.21 39.23
C THR A 224 19.28 -18.19 38.39
N VAL A 225 20.10 -17.37 39.03
CA VAL A 225 21.07 -16.48 38.38
C VAL A 225 22.49 -17.01 38.62
N GLN A 226 23.30 -17.04 37.56
CA GLN A 226 24.69 -17.48 37.59
C GLN A 226 25.58 -16.47 36.84
N THR A 227 26.72 -16.09 37.43
CA THR A 227 27.72 -15.24 36.78
C THR A 227 29.02 -16.00 36.56
N VAL A 228 29.59 -15.87 35.36
CA VAL A 228 30.85 -16.46 34.94
C VAL A 228 31.74 -15.35 34.36
N VAL A 229 33.01 -15.30 34.76
CA VAL A 229 34.01 -14.34 34.25
C VAL A 229 35.19 -15.13 33.69
N ASN A 230 35.54 -14.91 32.43
CA ASN A 230 36.62 -15.63 31.72
C ASN A 230 36.55 -17.18 31.81
N GLY A 231 35.34 -17.73 32.01
CA GLY A 231 35.10 -19.17 32.19
C GLY A 231 35.07 -19.66 33.65
N GLU A 232 35.44 -18.82 34.61
CA GLU A 232 35.33 -19.12 36.06
C GLU A 232 33.95 -18.75 36.60
N LYS A 233 33.24 -19.68 37.26
CA LYS A 233 31.96 -19.37 37.94
C LYS A 233 32.23 -18.51 39.18
N ARG A 234 31.61 -17.34 39.25
CA ARG A 234 31.77 -16.35 40.31
C ARG A 234 30.57 -16.23 41.24
N GLN A 235 29.36 -16.18 40.69
CA GLN A 235 28.11 -16.04 41.46
C GLN A 235 27.12 -17.15 41.08
N GLU A 236 26.30 -17.59 42.03
CA GLU A 236 25.18 -18.53 41.83
C GLU A 236 24.20 -18.42 43.01
N ALA A 237 22.92 -18.10 42.75
CA ALA A 237 21.83 -18.15 43.74
C ALA A 237 20.45 -18.13 43.05
N THR A 238 19.37 -18.20 43.83
CA THR A 238 17.98 -18.23 43.35
C THR A 238 17.15 -17.05 43.86
N THR A 239 16.00 -16.79 43.25
CA THR A 239 15.00 -15.83 43.75
C THR A 239 14.47 -16.15 45.16
N ASP A 240 14.62 -17.38 45.65
CA ASP A 240 14.20 -17.78 47.00
C ASP A 240 15.25 -17.37 48.06
N ASP A 241 16.47 -17.00 47.65
CA ASP A 241 17.55 -16.49 48.51
C ASP A 241 17.48 -14.96 48.76
N LEU A 242 16.46 -14.29 48.21
CA LEU A 242 16.23 -12.85 48.36
C LEU A 242 15.75 -12.49 49.78
N ILE A 243 16.36 -11.46 50.38
CA ILE A 243 15.94 -10.89 51.68
C ILE A 243 14.56 -10.21 51.55
N PHE A 244 14.38 -9.44 50.48
CA PHE A 244 13.11 -8.79 50.13
C PHE A 244 12.62 -9.34 48.78
N SER A 245 11.51 -10.07 48.84
CA SER A 245 10.86 -10.65 47.66
C SER A 245 10.41 -9.58 46.66
N ILE A 246 10.31 -9.93 45.37
CA ILE A 246 9.80 -9.03 44.31
C ILE A 246 8.47 -8.34 44.68
N PRO A 247 7.46 -9.05 45.26
CA PRO A 247 6.29 -8.42 45.88
C PRO A 247 6.59 -7.29 46.88
N THR A 248 7.51 -7.53 47.83
CA THR A 248 7.93 -6.56 48.86
C THR A 248 8.61 -5.34 48.23
N LEU A 249 9.39 -5.54 47.16
CA LEU A 249 10.06 -4.45 46.44
C LEU A 249 9.05 -3.56 45.71
N ILE A 250 8.07 -4.15 45.01
CA ILE A 250 7.01 -3.43 44.29
C ILE A 250 6.10 -2.65 45.26
N GLU A 251 5.75 -3.23 46.40
CA GLU A 251 5.02 -2.56 47.48
C GLU A 251 5.83 -1.36 48.03
N THR A 252 7.10 -1.60 48.41
CA THR A 252 8.00 -0.55 48.94
C THR A 252 8.17 0.61 47.96
N LEU A 253 8.42 0.32 46.68
CA LEU A 253 8.61 1.34 45.66
C LEU A 253 7.31 2.10 45.38
N SER A 254 6.20 1.40 45.19
CA SER A 254 4.93 2.03 44.80
C SER A 254 4.23 2.80 45.93
N ALA A 255 4.65 2.62 47.19
CA ALA A 255 4.04 3.27 48.36
C ALA A 255 3.95 4.81 48.26
N ALA A 256 4.87 5.45 47.54
CA ALA A 256 4.94 6.91 47.36
C ALA A 256 5.16 7.38 45.90
N GLN A 257 5.42 6.49 44.94
CA GLN A 257 5.58 6.83 43.52
C GLN A 257 4.76 5.91 42.62
N THR A 258 4.35 6.37 41.45
CA THR A 258 3.61 5.55 40.48
C THR A 258 4.59 4.75 39.62
N LEU A 259 4.58 3.43 39.75
CA LEU A 259 5.26 2.53 38.80
C LEU A 259 4.48 2.50 37.49
N GLN A 260 5.20 2.46 36.37
CA GLN A 260 4.66 2.60 35.01
C GLN A 260 5.05 1.40 34.13
N PRO A 261 4.24 1.06 33.11
CA PRO A 261 4.58 0.04 32.13
C PRO A 261 5.94 0.33 31.47
N GLY A 262 6.84 -0.64 31.53
CA GLY A 262 8.22 -0.54 31.05
C GLY A 262 9.22 0.10 32.01
N ASP A 263 8.84 0.39 33.27
CA ASP A 263 9.83 0.56 34.34
C ASP A 263 10.52 -0.79 34.62
N VAL A 264 11.82 -0.75 34.92
CA VAL A 264 12.65 -1.94 35.17
C VAL A 264 13.23 -1.89 36.58
N LEU A 265 13.19 -3.03 37.28
CA LEU A 265 13.69 -3.21 38.64
C LEU A 265 14.76 -4.32 38.68
N ALA A 266 16.01 -3.95 38.90
CA ALA A 266 17.11 -4.87 39.19
C ALA A 266 17.05 -5.31 40.66
N THR A 267 16.97 -6.61 40.92
CA THR A 267 16.56 -7.16 42.24
C THR A 267 17.64 -7.21 43.32
N GLY A 268 18.88 -6.85 43.03
CA GLY A 268 20.06 -7.16 43.85
C GLY A 268 20.81 -8.40 43.36
N THR A 269 22.08 -8.52 43.74
CA THR A 269 23.03 -9.54 43.27
C THR A 269 23.46 -10.56 44.35
N PRO A 270 23.84 -11.81 43.99
CA PRO A 270 24.40 -12.79 44.92
C PRO A 270 25.83 -12.51 45.38
N ALA A 271 26.33 -13.29 46.35
CA ALA A 271 27.73 -13.23 46.77
C ALA A 271 28.70 -13.75 45.67
N GLY A 272 29.98 -13.40 45.78
CA GLY A 272 31.02 -13.77 44.80
C GLY A 272 31.33 -12.67 43.77
N VAL A 273 30.99 -11.41 44.09
CA VAL A 273 31.43 -10.22 43.35
C VAL A 273 32.93 -9.96 43.58
N GLY A 274 33.58 -9.22 42.69
CA GLY A 274 35.03 -9.04 42.66
C GLY A 274 35.64 -8.46 43.95
N PHE A 275 34.93 -7.56 44.65
CA PHE A 275 35.41 -7.03 45.95
C PHE A 275 35.34 -8.06 47.09
N GLY A 276 34.57 -9.15 46.95
CA GLY A 276 34.40 -10.18 47.99
C GLY A 276 35.60 -11.10 48.16
N PHE A 277 36.50 -11.14 47.18
CA PHE A 277 37.72 -11.94 47.21
C PHE A 277 38.82 -11.30 48.07
N ASP A 278 39.70 -12.13 48.61
CA ASP A 278 40.96 -11.71 49.24
C ASP A 278 42.14 -12.45 48.56
N PRO A 279 43.00 -11.75 47.77
CA PRO A 279 42.91 -10.35 47.41
C PRO A 279 41.71 -10.04 46.50
N LYS A 280 41.27 -8.78 46.48
CA LYS A 280 40.17 -8.28 45.65
C LYS A 280 40.50 -8.40 44.16
N VAL A 281 39.51 -8.76 43.36
CA VAL A 281 39.63 -8.95 41.91
C VAL A 281 38.76 -7.92 41.19
N TRP A 282 39.30 -7.25 40.17
CA TRP A 282 38.57 -6.31 39.34
C TRP A 282 38.52 -6.78 37.89
N LEU A 283 37.60 -6.23 37.12
CA LEU A 283 37.50 -6.46 35.67
C LEU A 283 38.53 -5.60 34.93
N HIS A 284 39.21 -6.22 33.97
CA HIS A 284 40.25 -5.62 33.15
C HIS A 284 39.90 -5.66 31.66
N PRO A 285 40.50 -4.78 30.82
CA PRO A 285 40.29 -4.78 29.37
C PRO A 285 40.48 -6.17 28.73
N GLY A 286 39.48 -6.62 27.97
CA GLY A 286 39.43 -7.94 27.36
C GLY A 286 38.67 -9.00 28.17
N ASP A 287 38.38 -8.78 29.45
CA ASP A 287 37.61 -9.72 30.28
C ASP A 287 36.19 -9.90 29.74
N GLU A 288 35.72 -11.14 29.72
CA GLU A 288 34.39 -11.54 29.27
C GLU A 288 33.50 -11.93 30.46
N VAL A 289 32.43 -11.17 30.68
CA VAL A 289 31.41 -11.44 31.70
C VAL A 289 30.19 -12.08 31.03
N LYS A 290 29.73 -13.21 31.60
CA LYS A 290 28.54 -13.94 31.19
C LYS A 290 27.61 -14.10 32.38
N ILE A 291 26.37 -13.66 32.24
CA ILE A 291 25.33 -13.86 33.26
C ILE A 291 24.19 -14.66 32.63
N SER A 292 23.91 -15.82 33.21
CA SER A 292 22.85 -16.74 32.78
C SER A 292 21.72 -16.72 33.80
N VAL A 293 20.47 -16.71 33.31
CA VAL A 293 19.28 -16.84 34.17
C VAL A 293 18.32 -17.87 33.56
N THR A 294 17.71 -18.70 34.41
CA THR A 294 16.77 -19.75 33.99
C THR A 294 15.70 -19.22 33.04
N GLY A 295 15.66 -19.75 31.80
CA GLY A 295 14.68 -19.35 30.78
C GLY A 295 14.94 -18.01 30.07
N LEU A 296 15.96 -17.24 30.47
CA LEU A 296 16.31 -15.95 29.85
C LEU A 296 17.59 -16.00 28.99
N GLY A 297 18.23 -17.17 28.90
CA GLY A 297 19.45 -17.36 28.12
C GLY A 297 20.71 -16.90 28.86
N THR A 298 21.60 -16.20 28.17
CA THR A 298 22.85 -15.67 28.74
C THR A 298 23.18 -14.33 28.10
N LEU A 299 23.39 -13.32 28.96
CA LEU A 299 23.88 -11.99 28.62
C LEU A 299 25.41 -12.01 28.61
N THR A 300 26.03 -11.69 27.48
CA THR A 300 27.50 -11.70 27.30
C THR A 300 28.04 -10.34 26.92
N ASN A 301 29.00 -9.81 27.68
CA ASN A 301 29.66 -8.53 27.40
C ASN A 301 31.15 -8.59 27.73
N LYS A 302 31.95 -7.75 27.06
CA LYS A 302 33.41 -7.65 27.28
C LYS A 302 33.81 -6.26 27.74
N ILE A 303 34.88 -6.17 28.52
CA ILE A 303 35.50 -4.87 28.81
C ILE A 303 36.28 -4.39 27.58
N ALA A 304 35.93 -3.20 27.09
CA ALA A 304 36.61 -2.55 25.97
C ALA A 304 38.08 -2.22 26.28
N SER A 305 38.88 -1.88 25.26
CA SER A 305 40.20 -1.28 25.50
C SER A 305 40.06 0.12 26.14
N PRO A 306 41.04 0.60 26.93
CA PRO A 306 41.01 1.95 27.49
C PRO A 306 40.98 3.05 26.42
N GLU A 307 41.49 2.76 25.22
CA GLU A 307 41.53 3.64 24.05
C GLU A 307 40.21 3.66 23.26
N SER A 308 39.27 2.75 23.54
CA SER A 308 37.93 2.79 22.96
C SER A 308 37.21 4.10 23.30
N ARG A 309 36.23 4.47 22.47
CA ARG A 309 35.36 5.62 22.76
C ARG A 309 34.08 5.14 23.42
N ASN A 310 33.56 5.91 24.37
CA ASN A 310 32.22 5.71 24.92
C ASN A 310 31.18 5.62 23.78
N SER A 311 30.63 4.43 23.58
CA SER A 311 29.72 4.09 22.48
C SER A 311 28.39 4.85 22.56
N ILE A 312 27.94 5.17 23.78
CA ILE A 312 26.67 5.84 24.07
C ILE A 312 26.58 7.23 23.44
N LEU A 313 27.71 7.93 23.25
CA LEU A 313 27.76 9.21 22.54
C LEU A 313 27.28 9.12 21.08
N ASN A 314 27.34 7.93 20.46
CA ASN A 314 26.80 7.68 19.12
C ASN A 314 25.30 7.29 19.13
N HIS A 315 24.73 7.08 20.32
CA HIS A 315 23.34 6.64 20.53
C HIS A 315 22.46 7.74 21.16
N ILE A 316 23.06 8.77 21.76
CA ILE A 316 22.35 9.99 22.15
C ILE A 316 21.90 10.73 20.87
N VAL A 317 20.63 10.55 20.52
CA VAL A 317 19.96 11.38 19.51
C VAL A 317 19.96 12.82 20.02
N SER A 318 20.73 13.69 19.37
CA SER A 318 20.66 15.14 19.63
C SER A 318 19.22 15.62 19.47
N PRO A 319 18.73 16.56 20.30
CA PRO A 319 17.35 17.05 20.21
C PRO A 319 17.11 17.69 18.86
N ALA A 320 16.53 16.93 17.94
CA ALA A 320 16.37 17.33 16.56
C ALA A 320 15.34 18.45 16.46
N VAL A 321 15.67 19.50 15.71
CA VAL A 321 14.67 20.48 15.29
C VAL A 321 13.58 19.73 14.52
N PRO A 322 12.30 19.81 14.92
CA PRO A 322 11.24 19.04 14.27
C PRO A 322 11.18 19.31 12.77
N VAL A 323 11.17 18.25 11.99
CA VAL A 323 10.90 18.29 10.55
C VAL A 323 9.43 17.93 10.35
N VAL A 324 8.71 18.77 9.63
CA VAL A 324 7.28 18.60 9.32
C VAL A 324 7.15 18.22 7.83
N ASN A 325 6.04 17.56 7.48
CA ASN A 325 5.83 16.95 6.16
C ASN A 325 6.85 15.83 5.77
N ASP A 326 7.37 15.08 6.75
CA ASP A 326 8.18 13.86 6.53
C ASP A 326 7.31 12.67 6.05
N ARG A 327 6.73 12.81 4.85
CA ARG A 327 5.83 11.82 4.23
C ARG A 327 6.56 10.88 3.27
N THR A 328 7.81 11.20 2.93
CA THR A 328 8.61 10.53 1.90
C THR A 328 9.31 9.30 2.47
N ALA A 329 8.71 8.12 2.27
CA ALA A 329 9.25 6.85 2.76
C ALA A 329 10.72 6.67 2.36
N GLU A 330 11.59 6.54 3.38
CA GLU A 330 13.04 6.34 3.23
C GLU A 330 13.78 7.45 2.46
N GLY A 331 13.15 8.61 2.27
CA GLY A 331 13.69 9.73 1.50
C GLY A 331 13.71 9.52 -0.02
N ARG A 332 13.03 8.49 -0.54
CA ARG A 332 12.96 8.23 -1.99
C ARG A 332 12.34 9.44 -2.72
N GLY A 333 13.01 9.95 -3.75
CA GLY A 333 12.58 11.16 -4.49
C GLY A 333 12.96 12.50 -3.86
N LEU A 334 13.58 12.51 -2.67
CA LEU A 334 14.15 13.73 -2.10
C LEU A 334 15.54 14.02 -2.68
N SER A 335 15.77 15.28 -3.04
CA SER A 335 17.06 15.83 -3.44
C SER A 335 17.56 16.81 -2.38
N SER A 336 18.81 16.66 -1.97
CA SER A 336 19.43 17.54 -0.97
C SER A 336 19.85 18.88 -1.58
N VAL A 337 19.39 19.97 -0.96
CA VAL A 337 19.55 21.36 -1.41
C VAL A 337 20.06 22.19 -0.23
N GLY A 338 21.37 22.40 -0.16
CA GLY A 338 22.03 22.89 1.06
C GLY A 338 21.77 21.94 2.23
N SER A 339 21.14 22.44 3.29
CA SER A 339 20.66 21.66 4.45
C SER A 339 19.22 21.14 4.32
N LYS A 340 18.51 21.48 3.23
CA LYS A 340 17.13 21.06 2.97
C LYS A 340 17.08 19.73 2.23
N GLN A 341 15.92 19.07 2.29
CA GLN A 341 15.53 17.99 1.39
C GLN A 341 14.25 18.44 0.67
N LEU A 342 14.23 18.37 -0.66
CA LEU A 342 13.09 18.77 -1.48
C LEU A 342 12.73 17.64 -2.45
N PHE A 343 11.44 17.36 -2.61
CA PHE A 343 10.98 16.40 -3.61
C PHE A 343 11.23 16.93 -5.01
N TYR A 344 11.87 16.12 -5.86
CA TYR A 344 12.24 16.49 -7.22
C TYR A 344 12.20 15.27 -8.16
N GLN A 345 11.66 15.45 -9.37
CA GLN A 345 11.55 14.42 -10.40
C GLN A 345 11.81 14.96 -11.80
N ARG A 346 12.67 14.28 -12.58
CA ARG A 346 12.81 14.45 -14.04
C ARG A 346 11.86 13.47 -14.74
N LYS A 347 11.09 13.92 -15.74
CA LYS A 347 10.28 13.08 -16.64
C LYS A 347 10.58 13.48 -18.10
N GLY A 348 10.67 12.52 -19.02
CA GLY A 348 11.04 12.74 -20.43
C GLY A 348 12.15 11.79 -20.91
N GLY A 349 12.38 11.73 -22.22
CA GLY A 349 13.43 10.89 -22.82
C GLY A 349 14.83 11.51 -22.73
N ASP A 350 15.85 10.70 -22.98
CA ASP A 350 17.25 11.06 -22.74
C ASP A 350 17.79 12.14 -23.70
N ASP A 351 18.45 13.13 -23.09
CA ASP A 351 19.50 14.02 -23.61
C ASP A 351 19.28 14.81 -24.91
N ALA A 352 18.03 14.97 -25.38
CA ALA A 352 17.70 15.89 -26.49
C ALA A 352 16.49 16.82 -26.26
N GLY A 353 15.76 16.69 -25.14
CA GLY A 353 14.58 17.51 -24.85
C GLY A 353 14.93 18.93 -24.36
N ARG A 354 14.14 19.94 -24.76
CA ARG A 354 14.22 21.28 -24.15
C ARG A 354 13.69 21.25 -22.71
N PRO A 355 14.31 21.92 -21.73
CA PRO A 355 13.88 21.84 -20.34
C PRO A 355 12.69 22.77 -20.03
N ILE A 356 11.65 22.20 -19.39
CA ILE A 356 10.58 22.94 -18.71
C ILE A 356 10.68 22.67 -17.20
N TYR A 357 10.70 23.73 -16.38
CA TYR A 357 10.57 23.64 -14.93
C TYR A 357 9.19 24.13 -14.48
N PHE A 358 8.56 23.40 -13.57
CA PHE A 358 7.22 23.70 -13.07
C PHE A 358 7.24 24.23 -11.63
N ILE A 359 6.51 25.33 -11.36
CA ILE A 359 6.43 25.94 -10.02
C ILE A 359 4.96 26.13 -9.60
N HIS A 360 4.49 25.30 -8.67
CA HIS A 360 3.08 25.26 -8.26
C HIS A 360 2.67 26.43 -7.35
N GLY A 361 1.36 26.65 -7.24
CA GLY A 361 0.76 27.66 -6.36
C GLY A 361 0.80 27.33 -4.87
N LEU A 362 0.33 28.28 -4.06
CA LEU A 362 0.17 28.14 -2.61
C LEU A 362 -0.83 27.01 -2.28
N GLY A 363 -0.33 25.92 -1.71
CA GLY A 363 -1.11 24.72 -1.45
C GLY A 363 -1.39 23.83 -2.66
N GLY A 364 -0.65 24.02 -3.76
CA GLY A 364 -0.54 23.05 -4.84
C GLY A 364 0.58 22.02 -4.61
N THR A 365 0.82 21.18 -5.61
CA THR A 365 1.98 20.28 -5.73
C THR A 365 2.42 20.23 -7.19
N SER A 366 3.55 19.60 -7.50
CA SER A 366 4.04 19.44 -8.88
C SER A 366 3.03 18.75 -9.81
N GLU A 367 2.16 17.89 -9.28
CA GLU A 367 1.14 17.16 -10.04
C GLU A 367 0.00 18.05 -10.57
N TYR A 368 -0.11 19.32 -10.12
CA TYR A 368 -1.01 20.31 -10.74
C TYR A 368 -0.79 20.41 -12.27
N PHE A 369 0.46 20.27 -12.74
CA PHE A 369 0.83 20.42 -14.15
C PHE A 369 0.69 19.13 -14.98
N GLY A 370 0.29 18.01 -14.38
CA GLY A 370 0.16 16.71 -15.07
C GLY A 370 -0.60 16.77 -16.40
N PRO A 371 -1.80 17.40 -16.49
CA PRO A 371 -2.55 17.51 -17.73
C PRO A 371 -1.80 18.27 -18.85
N LEU A 372 -1.07 19.32 -18.48
CA LEU A 372 -0.29 20.14 -19.42
C LEU A 372 0.92 19.37 -19.97
N MET A 373 1.60 18.59 -19.12
CA MET A 373 2.67 17.68 -19.55
C MET A 373 2.15 16.62 -20.54
N THR A 374 0.97 16.04 -20.26
CA THR A 374 0.33 15.06 -21.15
C THR A 374 0.02 15.67 -22.53
N ARG A 375 -0.35 16.96 -22.59
CA ARG A 375 -0.60 17.66 -23.86
C ARG A 375 0.67 18.02 -24.63
N LEU A 376 1.72 18.47 -23.95
CA LEU A 376 2.99 18.89 -24.57
C LEU A 376 3.85 17.71 -25.07
N GLY A 377 3.59 16.49 -24.60
CA GLY A 377 4.17 15.25 -25.15
C GLY A 377 5.64 15.02 -24.79
N ASN A 378 6.35 14.25 -25.61
CA ASN A 378 7.71 13.75 -25.27
C ASN A 378 8.86 14.61 -25.82
N SER A 379 8.58 15.78 -26.39
CA SER A 379 9.58 16.70 -26.99
C SER A 379 10.30 17.60 -25.96
N TRP A 380 9.85 17.59 -24.71
CA TRP A 380 10.40 18.37 -23.61
C TRP A 380 10.93 17.47 -22.49
N THR A 381 11.94 17.95 -21.77
CA THR A 381 12.36 17.36 -20.49
C THR A 381 11.69 18.14 -19.37
N TYR A 382 10.89 17.45 -18.57
CA TYR A 382 10.09 18.06 -17.51
C TYR A 382 10.79 17.92 -16.16
N HIS A 383 10.93 19.04 -15.47
CA HIS A 383 11.50 19.16 -14.13
C HIS A 383 10.37 19.55 -13.17
N LEU A 384 10.01 18.60 -12.30
CA LEU A 384 8.95 18.72 -11.31
C LEU A 384 9.58 18.83 -9.93
N ALA A 385 9.11 19.77 -9.10
CA ALA A 385 9.50 19.89 -7.71
C ALA A 385 8.33 20.39 -6.86
N ASP A 386 8.27 19.96 -5.60
CA ASP A 386 7.42 20.56 -4.59
C ASP A 386 8.19 21.62 -3.81
N LEU A 387 7.59 22.79 -3.59
CA LEU A 387 8.14 23.85 -2.74
C LEU A 387 8.29 23.37 -1.29
N GLU A 388 9.24 23.93 -0.53
CA GLU A 388 9.47 23.53 0.88
C GLU A 388 8.16 23.55 1.69
N GLY A 389 7.87 22.45 2.39
CA GLY A 389 6.64 22.27 3.18
C GLY A 389 5.37 21.90 2.38
N HIS A 390 5.42 21.78 1.05
CA HIS A 390 4.30 21.32 0.23
C HIS A 390 4.48 19.88 -0.23
N GLY A 391 3.38 19.21 -0.58
CA GLY A 391 3.39 17.91 -1.25
C GLY A 391 4.26 16.86 -0.54
N LEU A 392 5.37 16.47 -1.17
CA LEU A 392 6.36 15.53 -0.64
C LEU A 392 7.66 16.18 -0.13
N SER A 393 7.77 17.51 -0.18
CA SER A 393 8.90 18.29 0.34
C SER A 393 8.72 18.58 1.85
N PRO A 394 9.61 18.08 2.74
CA PRO A 394 9.59 18.45 4.15
C PRO A 394 9.97 19.92 4.40
N THR A 395 9.70 20.42 5.60
CA THR A 395 10.22 21.71 6.10
C THR A 395 10.73 21.59 7.55
N SER A 396 11.82 22.25 7.87
CA SER A 396 12.31 22.35 9.26
C SER A 396 11.47 23.37 10.05
N ALA A 397 11.20 23.11 11.32
CA ALA A 397 10.56 24.09 12.22
C ALA A 397 11.31 25.44 12.24
N THR A 398 12.65 25.44 12.16
CA THR A 398 13.47 26.67 12.11
C THR A 398 13.55 27.33 10.73
N SER A 399 13.04 26.71 9.66
CA SER A 399 13.06 27.30 8.31
C SER A 399 12.12 28.51 8.23
N LYS A 400 12.63 29.67 7.83
CA LYS A 400 11.81 30.82 7.42
C LYS A 400 11.74 30.86 5.90
N LEU A 401 10.52 30.77 5.36
CA LEU A 401 10.26 30.80 3.93
C LEU A 401 10.01 32.23 3.45
N SER A 402 10.45 32.54 2.23
CA SER A 402 10.12 33.77 1.48
C SER A 402 10.03 33.46 -0.02
N ILE A 403 9.58 34.42 -0.84
CA ILE A 403 9.60 34.26 -2.30
C ILE A 403 11.04 34.09 -2.80
N ALA A 404 11.99 34.84 -2.24
CA ALA A 404 13.41 34.67 -2.55
C ALA A 404 13.98 33.30 -2.12
N SER A 405 13.55 32.72 -0.99
CA SER A 405 14.05 31.39 -0.60
C SER A 405 13.57 30.30 -1.56
N PHE A 406 12.30 30.32 -1.97
CA PHE A 406 11.76 29.38 -2.96
C PHE A 406 12.44 29.52 -4.33
N ALA A 407 12.82 30.74 -4.74
CA ALA A 407 13.54 30.96 -5.98
C ALA A 407 14.98 30.40 -5.92
N SER A 408 15.66 30.57 -4.78
CA SER A 408 16.98 29.97 -4.53
C SER A 408 16.93 28.44 -4.52
N ASP A 409 15.89 27.85 -3.92
CA ASP A 409 15.67 26.40 -3.92
C ASP A 409 15.50 25.86 -5.36
N ALA A 410 14.68 26.53 -6.18
CA ALA A 410 14.48 26.17 -7.58
C ALA A 410 15.76 26.33 -8.43
N TYR A 411 16.54 27.40 -8.22
CA TYR A 411 17.84 27.59 -8.89
C TYR A 411 18.84 26.48 -8.56
N GLN A 412 18.90 26.06 -7.28
CA GLN A 412 19.78 24.97 -6.86
C GLN A 412 19.34 23.61 -7.45
N LEU A 413 18.04 23.35 -7.57
CA LEU A 413 17.51 22.16 -8.26
C LEU A 413 17.82 22.19 -9.77
N CYS A 414 17.64 23.33 -10.44
CA CYS A 414 18.05 23.50 -11.85
C CYS A 414 19.54 23.23 -12.05
N SER A 415 20.38 23.80 -11.18
CA SER A 415 21.84 23.61 -11.21
C SER A 415 22.24 22.15 -10.99
N ARG A 416 21.60 21.46 -10.03
CA ARG A 416 21.80 20.04 -9.75
C ARG A 416 21.30 19.12 -10.87
N ALA A 417 20.30 19.57 -11.63
CA ALA A 417 19.77 18.89 -12.80
C ALA A 417 20.58 19.14 -14.09
N GLY A 418 21.66 19.92 -14.04
CA GLY A 418 22.50 20.24 -15.21
C GLY A 418 21.89 21.27 -16.17
N ILE A 419 20.87 22.02 -15.74
CA ILE A 419 20.24 23.06 -16.57
C ILE A 419 21.14 24.30 -16.61
N THR A 420 21.59 24.69 -17.79
CA THR A 420 22.48 25.84 -18.02
C THR A 420 21.79 26.95 -18.81
N SER A 421 22.39 28.14 -18.86
CA SER A 421 21.95 29.25 -19.70
C SER A 421 21.91 28.92 -21.21
N GLU A 422 22.62 27.87 -21.63
CA GLU A 422 22.67 27.36 -23.00
C GLU A 422 21.51 26.41 -23.31
N SER A 423 21.04 25.63 -22.33
CA SER A 423 19.92 24.69 -22.52
C SER A 423 18.55 25.38 -22.65
N GLY A 424 18.46 26.65 -22.22
CA GLY A 424 17.36 27.55 -22.54
C GLY A 424 16.06 27.26 -21.76
N LEU A 425 16.07 27.54 -20.45
CA LEU A 425 14.99 27.14 -19.56
C LEU A 425 13.66 27.86 -19.84
N THR A 426 12.60 27.07 -19.98
CA THR A 426 11.21 27.54 -19.88
C THR A 426 10.68 27.27 -18.47
N VAL A 427 10.05 28.25 -17.84
CA VAL A 427 9.40 28.07 -16.53
C VAL A 427 7.90 28.29 -16.66
N VAL A 428 7.12 27.30 -16.21
CA VAL A 428 5.65 27.37 -16.15
C VAL A 428 5.24 27.42 -14.68
N ALA A 429 4.46 28.43 -14.31
CA ALA A 429 4.16 28.72 -12.92
C ALA A 429 2.67 29.03 -12.68
N HIS A 430 2.23 28.83 -11.44
CA HIS A 430 0.85 29.11 -11.00
C HIS A 430 0.83 29.91 -9.69
N SER A 431 -0.08 30.90 -9.57
CA SER A 431 -0.37 31.60 -8.32
C SER A 431 0.90 32.19 -7.65
N MET A 432 1.14 31.89 -6.37
CA MET A 432 2.37 32.22 -5.64
C MET A 432 3.65 31.79 -6.38
N GLY A 433 3.61 30.65 -7.09
CA GLY A 433 4.72 30.16 -7.92
C GLY A 433 5.10 31.13 -9.04
N CYS A 434 4.19 31.98 -9.53
CA CYS A 434 4.51 33.02 -10.51
C CYS A 434 5.46 34.09 -9.93
N LEU A 435 5.31 34.44 -8.64
CA LEU A 435 6.24 35.35 -7.96
C LEU A 435 7.63 34.71 -7.83
N VAL A 436 7.68 33.42 -7.50
CA VAL A 436 8.92 32.63 -7.43
C VAL A 436 9.59 32.54 -8.80
N ALA A 437 8.84 32.29 -9.87
CA ALA A 437 9.35 32.23 -11.24
C ALA A 437 9.89 33.58 -11.74
N MET A 438 9.19 34.69 -11.43
CA MET A 438 9.68 36.03 -11.74
C MET A 438 10.94 36.37 -10.93
N LYS A 439 11.02 36.02 -9.63
CA LYS A 439 12.23 36.22 -8.83
C LYS A 439 13.42 35.41 -9.36
N LEU A 440 13.19 34.14 -9.73
CA LEU A 440 14.19 33.28 -10.38
C LEU A 440 14.72 33.89 -11.69
N ALA A 441 13.83 34.47 -12.52
CA ALA A 441 14.22 35.12 -13.78
C ALA A 441 14.90 36.49 -13.59
N LEU A 442 14.63 37.20 -12.48
CA LEU A 442 15.32 38.45 -12.13
C LEU A 442 16.71 38.21 -11.52
N ASP A 443 16.84 37.18 -10.68
CA ASP A 443 18.12 36.81 -10.05
C ASP A 443 19.07 36.09 -11.03
N HIS A 444 18.51 35.31 -11.97
CA HIS A 444 19.26 34.49 -12.92
C HIS A 444 18.77 34.72 -14.38
N PRO A 445 18.91 35.94 -14.92
CA PRO A 445 18.33 36.34 -16.22
C PRO A 445 18.93 35.60 -17.43
N ASP A 446 20.11 35.01 -17.29
CA ASP A 446 20.72 34.19 -18.34
C ASP A 446 20.16 32.75 -18.37
N LEU A 447 19.62 32.24 -17.25
CA LEU A 447 19.12 30.86 -17.15
C LEU A 447 17.74 30.72 -17.80
N VAL A 448 16.80 31.57 -17.39
CA VAL A 448 15.42 31.57 -17.88
C VAL A 448 15.33 32.29 -19.22
N LYS A 449 14.67 31.70 -20.22
CA LYS A 449 14.38 32.33 -21.52
C LYS A 449 12.90 32.64 -21.70
N THR A 450 12.03 31.81 -21.11
CA THR A 450 10.58 31.87 -21.30
C THR A 450 9.86 31.74 -19.95
N LEU A 451 8.90 32.60 -19.67
CA LEU A 451 7.97 32.52 -18.54
C LEU A 451 6.53 32.32 -19.02
N ILE A 452 5.81 31.42 -18.37
CA ILE A 452 4.36 31.24 -18.49
C ILE A 452 3.76 31.37 -17.09
N LEU A 453 2.96 32.42 -16.88
CA LEU A 453 2.45 32.81 -15.56
C LEU A 453 0.92 32.63 -15.50
N GLN A 454 0.44 31.60 -14.80
CA GLN A 454 -0.98 31.33 -14.60
C GLN A 454 -1.46 31.99 -13.30
N GLY A 455 -2.27 33.05 -13.40
CA GLY A 455 -2.70 33.85 -12.25
C GLY A 455 -1.52 34.44 -11.46
N PRO A 456 -0.69 35.32 -12.04
CA PRO A 456 0.34 36.01 -11.28
C PRO A 456 -0.29 36.97 -10.25
N GLY A 457 -0.02 36.76 -8.97
CA GLY A 457 -0.43 37.70 -7.92
C GLY A 457 0.34 39.03 -7.99
N PRO A 458 -0.16 40.11 -7.37
CA PRO A 458 0.55 41.38 -7.29
C PRO A 458 1.83 41.27 -6.46
N SER A 459 2.87 42.03 -6.84
CA SER A 459 4.08 42.22 -6.03
C SER A 459 4.26 43.72 -5.70
N PRO A 460 4.37 44.09 -4.42
CA PRO A 460 4.07 43.26 -3.25
C PRO A 460 2.57 42.97 -3.12
N LEU A 461 2.21 42.00 -2.28
CA LEU A 461 0.80 41.74 -1.95
C LEU A 461 0.20 42.95 -1.20
N PRO A 462 -1.02 43.44 -1.51
CA PRO A 462 -1.64 44.54 -0.78
C PRO A 462 -1.82 44.25 0.72
N GLU A 463 -1.67 45.26 1.58
CA GLU A 463 -1.66 45.12 3.05
C GLU A 463 -2.88 44.35 3.60
N ALA A 464 -4.08 44.64 3.08
CA ALA A 464 -5.31 43.93 3.48
C ALA A 464 -5.28 42.44 3.12
N ALA A 465 -4.70 42.08 1.97
CA ALA A 465 -4.53 40.70 1.53
C ALA A 465 -3.37 40.00 2.28
N SER A 466 -2.28 40.72 2.61
CA SER A 466 -1.23 40.25 3.53
C SER A 466 -1.82 39.90 4.91
N LYS A 467 -2.60 40.81 5.51
CA LYS A 467 -3.32 40.58 6.77
C LYS A 467 -4.26 39.38 6.73
N ALA A 468 -5.05 39.23 5.65
CA ALA A 468 -5.90 38.07 5.45
C ALA A 468 -5.11 36.75 5.29
N THR A 469 -3.90 36.83 4.73
CA THR A 469 -3.02 35.66 4.49
C THR A 469 -2.31 35.23 5.78
N TYR A 470 -1.87 36.15 6.65
CA TYR A 470 -1.45 35.80 8.03
C TYR A 470 -2.59 35.18 8.84
N ALA A 471 -3.82 35.69 8.72
CA ALA A 471 -4.98 35.10 9.40
C ALA A 471 -5.27 33.67 8.91
N ARG A 472 -5.12 33.41 7.60
CA ARG A 472 -5.18 32.05 7.03
C ARG A 472 -4.06 31.14 7.57
N ALA A 473 -2.84 31.65 7.71
CA ALA A 473 -1.72 30.90 8.29
C ALA A 473 -1.99 30.51 9.76
N ALA A 474 -2.56 31.42 10.56
CA ALA A 474 -2.96 31.13 11.93
C ALA A 474 -4.08 30.07 11.99
N LEU A 475 -5.10 30.19 11.13
CA LEU A 475 -6.23 29.26 11.08
C LEU A 475 -5.82 27.84 10.64
N ALA A 476 -4.86 27.73 9.70
CA ALA A 476 -4.28 26.45 9.31
C ALA A 476 -3.50 25.79 10.47
N ARG A 477 -2.76 26.57 11.27
CA ARG A 477 -2.07 26.08 12.49
C ARG A 477 -3.05 25.66 13.60
N GLU A 478 -4.16 26.39 13.76
CA GLU A 478 -5.17 26.13 14.80
C GLU A 478 -6.04 24.91 14.47
N LYS A 479 -6.44 24.71 13.20
CA LYS A 479 -7.50 23.76 12.80
C LYS A 479 -7.11 22.81 11.67
N GLY A 480 -5.82 22.78 11.30
CA GLY A 480 -5.32 22.04 10.14
C GLY A 480 -5.88 22.57 8.81
N MET A 481 -5.60 21.85 7.72
CA MET A 481 -6.07 22.25 6.38
C MET A 481 -7.60 22.28 6.26
N LEU A 482 -8.32 21.44 7.00
CA LEU A 482 -9.79 21.47 7.07
C LEU A 482 -10.35 22.85 7.49
N GLY A 483 -9.61 23.61 8.31
CA GLY A 483 -10.01 24.96 8.72
C GLY A 483 -9.93 26.03 7.62
N VAL A 484 -9.23 25.77 6.51
CA VAL A 484 -8.99 26.76 5.43
C VAL A 484 -9.46 26.30 4.04
N VAL A 485 -9.50 24.98 3.78
CA VAL A 485 -9.75 24.39 2.45
C VAL A 485 -11.01 24.95 1.78
N ASP A 486 -12.18 24.84 2.42
CA ASP A 486 -13.45 25.16 1.74
C ASP A 486 -13.59 26.66 1.44
N ALA A 487 -13.00 27.52 2.27
CA ALA A 487 -12.93 28.96 2.00
C ALA A 487 -11.98 29.30 0.84
N VAL A 488 -10.84 28.59 0.73
CA VAL A 488 -9.87 28.80 -0.38
C VAL A 488 -10.42 28.26 -1.70
N VAL A 489 -11.10 27.11 -1.71
CA VAL A 489 -11.77 26.58 -2.91
C VAL A 489 -12.93 27.49 -3.35
N GLY A 490 -13.80 27.89 -2.41
CA GLY A 490 -14.95 28.75 -2.71
C GLY A 490 -14.58 30.16 -3.21
N ALA A 491 -13.44 30.70 -2.78
CA ALA A 491 -12.90 31.97 -3.27
C ALA A 491 -12.06 31.84 -4.55
N GLY A 492 -11.39 30.70 -4.76
CA GLY A 492 -10.44 30.48 -5.85
C GLY A 492 -11.02 29.85 -7.12
N THR A 493 -12.28 29.42 -7.12
CA THR A 493 -12.97 28.84 -8.30
C THR A 493 -14.08 29.76 -8.79
N SER A 494 -14.43 29.68 -10.08
CA SER A 494 -15.50 30.48 -10.67
C SER A 494 -16.89 29.99 -10.26
N ASP A 495 -17.88 30.87 -10.35
CA ASP A 495 -19.27 30.49 -10.06
C ASP A 495 -19.83 29.57 -11.16
N TYR A 496 -19.30 29.66 -12.40
CA TYR A 496 -19.52 28.64 -13.42
C TYR A 496 -18.92 27.27 -13.04
N SER A 497 -17.66 27.21 -12.59
CA SER A 497 -17.01 25.96 -12.16
C SER A 497 -17.73 25.29 -10.99
N LYS A 498 -18.25 26.06 -10.04
CA LYS A 498 -19.04 25.54 -8.90
C LYS A 498 -20.34 24.87 -9.34
N ALA A 499 -20.97 25.39 -10.39
CA ALA A 499 -22.22 24.85 -10.93
C ALA A 499 -22.01 23.71 -11.96
N HIS A 500 -20.94 23.75 -12.76
CA HIS A 500 -20.79 22.90 -13.95
C HIS A 500 -19.51 22.04 -13.98
N ASN A 501 -18.47 22.36 -13.21
CA ASN A 501 -17.20 21.61 -13.16
C ASN A 501 -16.87 21.13 -11.73
N PRO A 502 -17.64 20.18 -11.16
CA PRO A 502 -17.38 19.64 -9.83
C PRO A 502 -16.04 18.89 -9.73
N LEU A 503 -15.44 18.48 -10.87
CA LEU A 503 -14.10 17.89 -10.91
C LEU A 503 -13.02 18.92 -10.56
N ALA A 504 -13.12 20.16 -11.05
CA ALA A 504 -12.22 21.24 -10.66
C ALA A 504 -12.32 21.58 -9.17
N ILE A 505 -13.55 21.63 -8.63
CA ILE A 505 -13.81 21.84 -7.21
C ILE A 505 -13.15 20.74 -6.38
N ALA A 506 -13.34 19.47 -6.76
CA ALA A 506 -12.72 18.33 -6.09
C ALA A 506 -11.19 18.33 -6.19
N ALA A 507 -10.62 18.65 -7.36
CA ALA A 507 -9.17 18.72 -7.57
C ALA A 507 -8.51 19.80 -6.69
N ALA A 508 -9.06 21.01 -6.68
CA ALA A 508 -8.59 22.09 -5.80
C ALA A 508 -8.71 21.70 -4.32
N ARG A 509 -9.83 21.08 -3.92
CA ARG A 509 -10.08 20.63 -2.54
C ARG A 509 -9.10 19.55 -2.08
N VAL A 510 -8.84 18.55 -2.93
CA VAL A 510 -7.88 17.46 -2.65
C VAL A 510 -6.45 17.99 -2.64
N SER A 511 -6.08 18.89 -3.55
CA SER A 511 -4.73 19.48 -3.59
C SER A 511 -4.41 20.24 -2.28
N LEU A 512 -5.39 20.99 -1.75
CA LEU A 512 -5.26 21.70 -0.47
C LEU A 512 -5.31 20.77 0.76
N LEU A 513 -6.19 19.76 0.77
CA LEU A 513 -6.24 18.76 1.86
C LEU A 513 -4.98 17.88 1.90
N GLY A 514 -4.32 17.70 0.76
CA GLY A 514 -3.07 16.97 0.62
C GLY A 514 -1.83 17.69 1.17
N GLN A 515 -1.95 18.92 1.69
CA GLN A 515 -0.81 19.69 2.22
C GLN A 515 -0.50 19.36 3.68
N ASP A 516 0.67 19.79 4.15
CA ASP A 516 0.93 19.95 5.58
C ASP A 516 0.45 21.32 6.08
N ALA A 517 -0.11 21.36 7.29
CA ALA A 517 -0.70 22.57 7.85
C ALA A 517 0.35 23.64 8.23
N GLU A 518 1.52 23.23 8.75
CA GLU A 518 2.60 24.18 9.07
C GLU A 518 3.33 24.59 7.78
N GLY A 519 3.57 23.67 6.86
CA GLY A 519 4.13 23.98 5.54
C GLY A 519 3.28 25.02 4.78
N TYR A 520 1.97 24.79 4.69
CA TYR A 520 1.02 25.75 4.11
C TYR A 520 0.99 27.09 4.87
N ALA A 521 1.04 27.06 6.21
CA ALA A 521 1.06 28.27 7.02
C ALA A 521 2.35 29.09 6.83
N LYS A 522 3.52 28.44 6.71
CA LYS A 522 4.79 29.11 6.38
C LYS A 522 4.77 29.71 4.98
N ALA A 523 4.18 29.03 4.00
CA ALA A 523 4.02 29.56 2.65
C ALA A 523 3.03 30.75 2.59
N CYS A 524 1.95 30.71 3.37
CA CYS A 524 1.09 31.87 3.60
C CYS A 524 1.90 33.04 4.20
N THR A 525 2.73 32.80 5.22
CA THR A 525 3.62 33.81 5.80
C THR A 525 4.59 34.37 4.75
N ALA A 526 5.24 33.52 3.93
CA ALA A 526 6.14 33.92 2.86
C ALA A 526 5.50 34.84 1.81
N LEU A 527 4.23 34.59 1.47
CA LEU A 527 3.44 35.41 0.55
C LEU A 527 2.98 36.73 1.20
N ALA A 528 2.68 36.72 2.50
CA ALA A 528 2.31 37.91 3.26
C ALA A 528 3.49 38.85 3.56
N ASP A 529 4.69 38.29 3.78
CA ASP A 529 5.97 38.98 3.96
C ASP A 529 6.48 39.65 2.66
N SER A 530 5.86 39.39 1.49
CA SER A 530 6.34 39.78 0.15
C SER A 530 6.58 41.28 -0.07
N HIS A 531 6.14 42.16 0.83
CA HIS A 531 6.58 43.55 0.90
C HIS A 531 8.11 43.71 0.95
N ALA A 532 8.81 42.79 1.64
CA ALA A 532 10.27 42.79 1.73
C ALA A 532 10.97 42.34 0.43
N ASP A 533 10.33 41.48 -0.35
CA ASP A 533 10.82 40.87 -1.60
C ASP A 533 10.06 41.46 -2.83
N THR A 534 9.85 42.79 -2.88
CA THR A 534 9.13 43.46 -3.99
C THR A 534 9.86 43.27 -5.32
N LEU A 535 9.14 42.83 -6.36
CA LEU A 535 9.70 42.49 -7.68
C LEU A 535 9.61 43.66 -8.67
N ASP A 536 10.75 44.10 -9.21
CA ASP A 536 10.78 44.97 -10.39
C ASP A 536 10.52 44.16 -11.67
N ILE A 537 9.24 44.01 -12.03
CA ILE A 537 8.84 43.28 -13.24
C ILE A 537 9.23 44.00 -14.54
N SER A 538 9.64 45.27 -14.50
CA SER A 538 10.10 45.99 -15.70
C SER A 538 11.50 45.57 -16.14
N ALA A 539 12.29 45.00 -15.23
CA ALA A 539 13.60 44.42 -15.53
C ALA A 539 13.53 43.03 -16.20
N LEU A 540 12.34 42.42 -16.35
CA LEU A 540 12.16 41.12 -17.02
C LEU A 540 12.37 41.24 -18.53
N LYS A 541 13.53 40.74 -19.00
CA LYS A 541 13.92 40.69 -20.43
C LYS A 541 13.56 39.36 -21.12
N VAL A 542 12.98 38.42 -20.38
CA VAL A 542 12.57 37.09 -20.87
C VAL A 542 11.23 37.18 -21.62
N ARG A 543 10.93 36.19 -22.47
CA ARG A 543 9.65 36.10 -23.20
C ARG A 543 8.53 35.69 -22.24
N VAL A 544 7.46 36.48 -22.09
CA VAL A 544 6.40 36.21 -21.10
C VAL A 544 5.03 35.99 -21.75
N LEU A 545 4.32 34.95 -21.31
CA LEU A 545 2.87 34.78 -21.44
C LEU A 545 2.22 34.90 -20.06
N ILE A 546 1.14 35.67 -19.96
CA ILE A 546 0.26 35.67 -18.79
C ILE A 546 -1.06 34.98 -19.17
N ILE A 547 -1.56 34.11 -18.30
CA ILE A 547 -2.90 33.50 -18.39
C ILE A 547 -3.64 33.87 -17.11
N THR A 548 -4.89 34.34 -17.22
CA THR A 548 -5.75 34.62 -16.06
C THR A 548 -7.21 34.27 -16.34
N GLY A 549 -7.99 33.96 -15.29
CA GLY A 549 -9.43 33.79 -15.34
C GLY A 549 -10.20 35.11 -15.32
N GLU A 550 -11.32 35.18 -16.04
CA GLU A 550 -12.29 36.28 -16.00
C GLU A 550 -12.81 36.57 -14.57
N GLU A 551 -12.98 35.52 -13.78
CA GLU A 551 -13.42 35.57 -12.37
C GLU A 551 -12.27 35.47 -11.35
N ASP A 552 -10.99 35.55 -11.78
CA ASP A 552 -9.85 35.41 -10.87
C ASP A 552 -9.76 36.62 -9.91
N LYS A 553 -10.20 36.40 -8.68
CA LYS A 553 -10.19 37.40 -7.59
C LYS A 553 -8.80 37.62 -6.96
N VAL A 554 -7.80 36.79 -7.28
CA VAL A 554 -6.40 36.92 -6.85
C VAL A 554 -5.56 37.63 -7.92
N SER A 555 -5.84 37.37 -9.20
CA SER A 555 -5.10 37.92 -10.35
C SER A 555 -6.02 38.52 -11.43
N PRO A 556 -6.85 39.54 -11.13
CA PRO A 556 -7.91 39.97 -12.04
C PRO A 556 -7.41 40.40 -13.43
N PRO A 557 -8.20 40.24 -14.51
CA PRO A 557 -7.79 40.59 -15.88
C PRO A 557 -7.18 41.99 -16.03
N GLU A 558 -7.77 43.00 -15.38
CA GLU A 558 -7.25 44.38 -15.41
C GLU A 558 -5.90 44.55 -14.69
N MET A 559 -5.57 43.70 -13.73
CA MET A 559 -4.24 43.67 -13.10
C MET A 559 -3.22 43.04 -14.05
N CYS A 560 -3.55 41.90 -14.66
CA CYS A 560 -2.69 41.20 -15.61
C CYS A 560 -2.40 42.07 -16.86
N LYS A 561 -3.38 42.84 -17.36
CA LYS A 561 -3.18 43.84 -18.42
C LYS A 561 -2.14 44.90 -18.02
N ARG A 562 -2.24 45.48 -16.82
CA ARG A 562 -1.24 46.44 -16.30
C ARG A 562 0.13 45.82 -16.07
N MET A 563 0.22 44.52 -15.79
CA MET A 563 1.50 43.81 -15.73
C MET A 563 2.13 43.66 -17.12
N LYS A 564 1.34 43.36 -18.17
CA LYS A 564 1.80 43.38 -19.57
C LYS A 564 2.26 44.77 -20.01
N GLU A 565 1.62 45.85 -19.57
CA GLU A 565 2.08 47.23 -19.82
C GLU A 565 3.43 47.57 -19.17
N GLN A 566 3.82 46.85 -18.11
CA GLN A 566 5.08 47.06 -17.38
C GLN A 566 6.20 46.09 -17.80
N MET A 567 5.87 44.92 -18.36
CA MET A 567 6.82 43.90 -18.81
C MET A 567 7.15 44.08 -20.31
N PRO A 568 8.35 44.52 -20.70
CA PRO A 568 8.66 44.91 -22.08
C PRO A 568 8.55 43.76 -23.10
N ASN A 569 8.71 42.51 -22.66
CA ASN A 569 8.67 41.31 -23.50
C ASN A 569 7.48 40.37 -23.14
N CYS A 570 6.38 40.93 -22.61
CA CYS A 570 5.13 40.18 -22.41
C CYS A 570 4.29 40.19 -23.70
N GLU A 571 4.25 39.04 -24.38
CA GLU A 571 3.56 38.92 -25.66
C GLU A 571 2.05 39.01 -25.50
N ASP A 572 1.45 38.25 -24.57
CA ASP A 572 0.01 38.37 -24.31
C ASP A 572 -0.50 38.06 -22.90
N VAL A 573 -1.74 38.50 -22.65
CA VAL A 573 -2.57 38.23 -21.47
C VAL A 573 -3.82 37.50 -21.94
N VAL A 574 -3.78 36.17 -21.90
CA VAL A 574 -4.94 35.32 -22.24
C VAL A 574 -5.92 35.35 -21.06
N VAL A 575 -7.10 35.92 -21.30
CA VAL A 575 -8.21 35.92 -20.34
C VAL A 575 -9.15 34.76 -20.66
N LEU A 576 -9.30 33.83 -19.72
CA LEU A 576 -10.16 32.66 -19.85
C LEU A 576 -11.57 32.99 -19.34
N PRO A 577 -12.63 32.91 -20.17
CA PRO A 577 -13.98 33.22 -19.74
C PRO A 577 -14.47 32.19 -18.71
N GLN A 578 -15.30 32.61 -17.75
CA GLN A 578 -15.95 31.74 -16.76
C GLN A 578 -14.98 30.90 -15.89
N VAL A 579 -13.73 31.35 -15.74
CA VAL A 579 -12.65 30.68 -14.99
C VAL A 579 -12.15 31.62 -13.90
N ALA A 580 -11.74 31.08 -12.74
CA ALA A 580 -11.05 31.84 -11.70
C ALA A 580 -9.60 31.37 -11.52
N HIS A 581 -9.14 31.20 -10.27
CA HIS A 581 -7.72 31.09 -9.94
C HIS A 581 -7.12 29.68 -10.13
N TRP A 582 -7.95 28.63 -10.24
CA TRP A 582 -7.49 27.25 -10.46
C TRP A 582 -7.49 26.87 -11.95
N HIS A 583 -7.13 27.82 -12.81
CA HIS A 583 -6.95 27.75 -14.27
C HIS A 583 -6.88 26.34 -14.90
N LEU A 584 -5.85 25.53 -14.58
CA LEU A 584 -5.61 24.24 -15.23
C LEU A 584 -6.55 23.12 -14.77
N PHE A 585 -7.18 23.27 -13.59
CA PHE A 585 -8.29 22.42 -13.13
C PHE A 585 -9.63 22.89 -13.70
N GLU A 586 -9.85 24.21 -13.82
CA GLU A 586 -11.13 24.78 -14.27
C GLU A 586 -11.34 24.70 -15.79
N ALA A 587 -10.30 24.98 -16.59
CA ALA A 587 -10.34 25.00 -18.05
C ALA A 587 -9.07 24.40 -18.68
N THR A 588 -8.84 23.10 -18.46
CA THR A 588 -7.64 22.37 -18.87
C THR A 588 -7.25 22.60 -20.33
N GLU A 589 -8.16 22.36 -21.28
CA GLU A 589 -7.88 22.49 -22.72
C GLU A 589 -7.52 23.93 -23.14
N SER A 590 -8.15 24.94 -22.53
CA SER A 590 -7.90 26.35 -22.87
C SER A 590 -6.53 26.82 -22.39
N VAL A 591 -6.13 26.43 -21.17
CA VAL A 591 -4.75 26.66 -20.67
C VAL A 591 -3.75 25.90 -21.54
N CYS A 592 -4.04 24.64 -21.87
CA CYS A 592 -3.21 23.78 -22.71
C CYS A 592 -2.99 24.36 -24.12
N SER A 593 -4.02 24.89 -24.79
CA SER A 593 -3.86 25.55 -26.10
C SER A 593 -3.02 26.81 -25.97
N ALA A 594 -3.38 27.73 -25.07
CA ALA A 594 -2.65 28.98 -24.87
C ALA A 594 -1.14 28.77 -24.64
N VAL A 595 -0.76 27.74 -23.88
CA VAL A 595 0.64 27.34 -23.70
C VAL A 595 1.23 26.70 -24.96
N ALA A 596 0.54 25.74 -25.59
CA ALA A 596 1.06 25.04 -26.77
C ALA A 596 1.26 25.97 -27.98
N ASP A 597 0.34 26.90 -28.19
CA ASP A 597 0.37 27.90 -29.25
C ASP A 597 1.49 28.94 -29.00
N PHE A 598 1.62 29.47 -27.77
CA PHE A 598 2.73 30.35 -27.39
C PHE A 598 4.11 29.66 -27.51
N LEU A 599 4.22 28.38 -27.16
CA LEU A 599 5.46 27.60 -27.34
C LEU A 599 5.73 27.18 -28.80
N GLY A 600 4.83 27.48 -29.75
CA GLY A 600 4.98 27.14 -31.17
C GLY A 600 4.87 25.64 -31.46
N THR A 601 4.14 24.89 -30.62
CA THR A 601 3.99 23.43 -30.69
C THR A 601 2.69 22.95 -31.36
N SER A 602 1.88 23.90 -31.83
CA SER A 602 0.64 23.75 -32.60
C SER A 602 0.79 24.65 -33.84
N SER A 603 0.54 24.22 -35.08
CA SER A 603 -0.54 23.34 -35.51
C SER A 603 -0.16 22.26 -36.56
N ASP A 604 1.11 22.20 -36.98
CA ASP A 604 1.51 21.48 -38.21
C ASP A 604 1.24 19.97 -38.16
N GLU A 605 1.52 19.27 -37.05
CA GLU A 605 1.31 17.82 -36.98
C GLU A 605 -0.18 17.44 -36.95
N VAL A 606 -1.05 18.27 -36.37
CA VAL A 606 -2.50 18.06 -36.39
C VAL A 606 -3.04 18.33 -37.79
N LEU A 607 -2.61 19.42 -38.44
CA LEU A 607 -2.99 19.69 -39.84
C LEU A 607 -2.46 18.64 -40.81
N GLN A 608 -1.28 18.04 -40.57
CA GLN A 608 -0.78 16.91 -41.37
C GLN A 608 -1.55 15.61 -41.10
N ARG A 609 -2.01 15.38 -39.87
CA ARG A 609 -2.89 14.23 -39.56
C ARG A 609 -4.28 14.43 -40.17
N VAL A 610 -4.86 15.62 -40.10
CA VAL A 610 -6.11 15.98 -40.80
C VAL A 610 -5.94 15.84 -42.31
N ARG A 611 -4.92 16.44 -42.93
CA ARG A 611 -4.64 16.30 -44.37
C ARG A 611 -4.35 14.86 -44.80
N ARG A 612 -3.75 14.02 -43.95
CA ARG A 612 -3.64 12.58 -44.20
C ARG A 612 -5.00 11.88 -44.16
N VAL A 613 -5.87 12.23 -43.21
CA VAL A 613 -7.25 11.70 -43.13
C VAL A 613 -8.08 12.17 -44.32
N GLU A 614 -7.99 13.43 -44.72
CA GLU A 614 -8.59 13.98 -45.95
C GLU A 614 -8.07 13.25 -47.19
N ASN A 615 -6.74 13.12 -47.37
CA ASN A 615 -6.17 12.37 -48.50
C ASN A 615 -6.55 10.88 -48.49
N LEU A 616 -6.77 10.27 -47.32
CA LEU A 616 -7.22 8.88 -47.19
C LEU A 616 -8.73 8.74 -47.48
N LEU A 617 -9.54 9.71 -47.08
CA LEU A 617 -10.97 9.79 -47.38
C LEU A 617 -11.19 10.08 -48.87
N GLU A 618 -10.48 11.02 -49.47
CA GLU A 618 -10.46 11.25 -50.92
C GLU A 618 -10.04 9.99 -51.67
N ARG A 619 -9.02 9.26 -51.19
CA ARG A 619 -8.66 7.95 -51.76
C ARG A 619 -9.76 6.91 -51.61
N GLN A 620 -10.47 6.86 -50.48
CA GLN A 620 -11.58 5.92 -50.29
C GLN A 620 -12.79 6.29 -51.14
N VAL A 621 -13.15 7.57 -51.25
CA VAL A 621 -14.22 8.06 -52.13
C VAL A 621 -13.87 7.73 -53.59
N TYR A 622 -12.67 8.05 -54.05
CA TYR A 622 -12.20 7.68 -55.39
C TYR A 622 -12.22 6.16 -55.66
N LEU A 623 -11.88 5.35 -54.65
CA LEU A 623 -11.95 3.88 -54.73
C LEU A 623 -13.38 3.31 -54.59
N LEU A 624 -14.34 4.09 -54.11
CA LEU A 624 -15.77 3.76 -54.07
C LEU A 624 -16.46 4.17 -55.37
N GLU A 625 -16.11 5.34 -55.93
CA GLU A 625 -16.55 5.80 -57.24
C GLU A 625 -16.08 4.84 -58.34
N GLN A 626 -14.82 4.38 -58.31
CA GLN A 626 -14.32 3.32 -59.20
C GLN A 626 -15.01 1.95 -59.01
N ARG A 627 -15.83 1.75 -57.98
CA ARG A 627 -16.65 0.54 -57.78
C ARG A 627 -18.10 0.69 -58.20
N LEU A 628 -18.53 1.88 -58.65
CA LEU A 628 -19.93 2.21 -58.92
C LEU A 628 -20.28 2.49 -60.39
N GLU A 629 -19.32 2.33 -61.34
CA GLU A 629 -19.63 2.25 -62.77
C GLU A 629 -19.58 0.80 -63.31
N PRO A 630 -20.45 0.41 -64.28
CA PRO A 630 -20.55 -0.98 -64.73
C PRO A 630 -19.62 -1.32 -65.91
N SER A 631 -18.87 -2.41 -65.78
CA SER A 631 -18.09 -3.02 -66.87
C SER A 631 -18.99 -3.45 -68.06
N PRO A 632 -18.56 -3.31 -69.33
CA PRO A 632 -19.46 -3.34 -70.49
C PRO A 632 -19.98 -4.73 -70.87
N LYS A 633 -21.17 -4.75 -71.51
CA LYS A 633 -21.83 -5.98 -71.98
C LYS A 633 -21.12 -6.61 -73.17
N SER A 634 -20.73 -7.87 -73.03
CA SER A 634 -20.45 -8.77 -74.15
C SER A 634 -21.73 -9.39 -74.70
N ASN A 635 -21.89 -9.47 -76.02
CA ASN A 635 -22.70 -10.52 -76.66
C ASN A 635 -22.51 -10.58 -78.20
N SER A 636 -22.41 -11.80 -78.72
CA SER A 636 -22.72 -12.15 -80.12
C SER A 636 -23.33 -13.56 -80.13
N SER A 637 -24.41 -13.76 -80.89
CA SER A 637 -25.38 -14.84 -80.69
C SER A 637 -25.00 -16.21 -81.27
N ASN A 638 -25.61 -17.27 -80.72
CA ASN A 638 -26.41 -18.33 -81.40
C ASN A 638 -26.65 -19.50 -80.42
N GLN A 639 -27.77 -20.25 -80.40
CA GLN A 639 -29.02 -20.18 -81.19
C GLN A 639 -30.19 -20.86 -80.43
N ASP A 640 -31.42 -20.52 -80.84
CA ASP A 640 -32.69 -21.30 -80.78
C ASP A 640 -33.21 -21.92 -79.45
N THR A 641 -34.19 -21.26 -78.83
CA THR A 641 -35.61 -21.75 -78.78
C THR A 641 -36.60 -20.71 -78.21
N LEU A 642 -37.90 -20.87 -78.54
CA LEU A 642 -39.09 -20.19 -77.97
C LEU A 642 -39.30 -18.67 -78.21
N SER A 643 -39.89 -18.37 -79.38
CA SER A 643 -41.05 -17.47 -79.66
C SER A 643 -41.72 -16.64 -78.52
N GLN A 644 -42.25 -15.43 -78.73
CA GLN A 644 -42.30 -14.52 -79.91
C GLN A 644 -42.85 -13.10 -79.56
N HIS A 645 -42.58 -12.11 -80.44
CA HIS A 645 -43.36 -10.88 -80.74
C HIS A 645 -43.59 -9.73 -79.71
N GLN A 646 -42.83 -8.64 -79.94
CA GLN A 646 -43.29 -7.28 -80.31
C GLN A 646 -43.89 -6.26 -79.29
N SER A 647 -43.04 -5.25 -79.01
CA SER A 647 -43.20 -3.81 -79.34
C SER A 647 -43.95 -2.79 -78.45
N SER A 648 -43.40 -1.56 -78.51
CA SER A 648 -44.04 -0.23 -78.42
C SER A 648 -44.65 0.28 -77.10
N SER A 649 -43.88 1.16 -76.45
CA SER A 649 -44.20 2.57 -76.13
C SER A 649 -45.40 2.96 -75.24
N VAL A 650 -45.13 3.96 -74.38
CA VAL A 650 -46.08 4.92 -73.74
C VAL A 650 -46.92 4.37 -72.57
N ASN A 651 -47.31 5.31 -71.70
CA ASN A 651 -48.33 5.24 -70.64
C ASN A 651 -49.52 4.32 -71.03
N SER A 652 -50.24 3.68 -70.11
CA SER A 652 -50.79 4.31 -68.90
C SER A 652 -51.39 3.33 -67.88
N SER A 653 -51.72 3.83 -66.69
CA SER A 653 -52.83 3.32 -65.85
C SER A 653 -54.16 3.33 -66.66
N PRO A 654 -55.27 2.62 -66.28
CA PRO A 654 -55.93 2.86 -64.98
C PRO A 654 -56.88 1.76 -64.43
N TRP A 655 -57.65 2.12 -63.38
CA TRP A 655 -59.00 1.64 -62.95
C TRP A 655 -59.23 0.11 -62.83
N THR A 656 -59.25 -0.46 -61.62
CA THR A 656 -60.43 -0.67 -60.70
C THR A 656 -61.45 -1.71 -61.23
N GLU A 657 -62.42 -2.26 -60.49
CA GLU A 657 -63.07 -2.01 -59.19
C GLU A 657 -63.49 -3.40 -58.58
N ILE A 658 -64.15 -3.68 -57.45
CA ILE A 658 -65.28 -3.10 -56.67
C ILE A 658 -65.16 -3.56 -55.17
N GLU A 659 -65.56 -2.71 -54.21
CA GLU A 659 -66.20 -2.87 -52.85
C GLU A 659 -66.03 -4.18 -52.00
N ALA A 660 -66.12 -4.18 -50.65
CA ALA A 660 -67.04 -3.43 -49.77
C ALA A 660 -66.57 -3.26 -48.28
N THR A 661 -67.34 -2.51 -47.48
CA THR A 661 -67.14 -2.19 -46.05
C THR A 661 -68.32 -2.68 -45.18
N PRO A 662 -68.14 -2.96 -43.86
CA PRO A 662 -68.35 -1.94 -42.82
C PRO A 662 -67.41 -2.03 -41.57
N SER A 663 -67.74 -1.28 -40.49
CA SER A 663 -66.99 -0.99 -39.24
C SER A 663 -66.93 -2.16 -38.21
N GLU A 664 -66.09 -2.20 -37.16
CA GLU A 664 -65.94 -1.23 -36.04
C GLU A 664 -64.61 -1.26 -35.22
N THR A 665 -64.28 -0.10 -34.61
CA THR A 665 -63.52 0.17 -33.36
C THR A 665 -62.01 -0.14 -33.15
N ALA A 666 -61.31 0.92 -32.70
CA ALA A 666 -60.17 0.96 -31.75
C ALA A 666 -58.74 0.68 -32.33
N PRO A 667 -57.65 1.17 -31.68
CA PRO A 667 -56.90 2.28 -32.28
C PRO A 667 -55.40 2.01 -32.53
N ALA A 668 -54.79 2.82 -33.41
CA ALA A 668 -53.40 2.69 -33.82
C ALA A 668 -52.40 3.40 -32.87
N THR A 669 -51.22 2.80 -32.71
CA THR A 669 -50.05 3.40 -32.07
C THR A 669 -48.98 3.76 -33.10
N ASN A 670 -48.56 5.03 -33.14
CA ASN A 670 -47.40 5.43 -33.92
C ASN A 670 -46.12 4.94 -33.24
N VAL A 671 -45.32 4.13 -33.95
CA VAL A 671 -43.99 3.69 -33.52
C VAL A 671 -42.97 4.16 -34.56
N GLY A 672 -41.83 4.67 -34.10
CA GLY A 672 -40.75 5.14 -34.97
C GLY A 672 -39.99 4.00 -35.66
N THR A 673 -39.16 4.35 -36.64
CA THR A 673 -38.41 3.38 -37.45
C THR A 673 -36.98 3.25 -36.92
N ILE A 674 -36.51 2.01 -36.76
CA ILE A 674 -35.10 1.73 -36.49
C ILE A 674 -34.33 1.63 -37.81
N LEU A 675 -33.22 2.36 -37.93
CA LEU A 675 -32.25 2.17 -39.00
C LEU A 675 -31.02 1.45 -38.46
N VAL A 676 -30.63 0.36 -39.13
CA VAL A 676 -29.43 -0.41 -38.83
C VAL A 676 -28.36 -0.08 -39.85
N SER A 677 -27.17 0.31 -39.38
CA SER A 677 -26.00 0.56 -40.22
C SER A 677 -25.22 -0.74 -40.50
N GLU A 678 -24.43 -0.79 -41.58
CA GLU A 678 -23.58 -1.96 -41.89
C GLU A 678 -22.55 -2.29 -40.79
N GLY A 679 -22.26 -1.35 -39.88
CA GLY A 679 -21.45 -1.59 -38.68
C GLY A 679 -22.19 -2.26 -37.52
N GLY A 680 -23.47 -2.60 -37.67
CA GLY A 680 -24.30 -3.23 -36.63
C GLY A 680 -24.84 -2.26 -35.57
N TYR A 681 -24.74 -0.95 -35.77
CA TYR A 681 -25.37 0.04 -34.90
C TYR A 681 -26.80 0.35 -35.35
N GLU A 682 -27.73 0.21 -34.42
CA GLU A 682 -29.16 0.52 -34.60
C GLU A 682 -29.49 1.91 -34.03
N ARG A 683 -30.32 2.68 -34.75
CA ARG A 683 -30.80 4.00 -34.32
C ARG A 683 -32.29 4.15 -34.58
N PHE A 684 -33.07 4.30 -33.52
CA PHE A 684 -34.49 4.65 -33.58
C PHE A 684 -34.68 6.12 -33.99
N ILE A 685 -35.62 6.36 -34.92
CA ILE A 685 -36.08 7.69 -35.32
C ILE A 685 -37.60 7.75 -35.04
N PRO A 686 -38.04 8.57 -34.06
CA PRO A 686 -39.47 8.76 -33.80
C PRO A 686 -40.22 9.28 -35.03
N GLY A 687 -41.41 8.73 -35.30
CA GLY A 687 -42.28 9.23 -36.36
C GLY A 687 -42.91 10.57 -35.97
N LEU A 688 -42.38 11.68 -36.49
CA LEU A 688 -42.95 13.01 -36.33
C LEU A 688 -44.30 13.11 -37.03
N ALA A 689 -45.38 13.21 -36.25
CA ALA A 689 -46.70 13.55 -36.75
C ALA A 689 -46.75 15.06 -37.08
N SER A 690 -47.22 15.40 -38.28
CA SER A 690 -47.21 16.78 -38.78
C SER A 690 -48.46 17.58 -38.39
N SER A 691 -48.46 18.15 -37.19
CA SER A 691 -49.34 19.26 -36.77
C SER A 691 -48.72 20.03 -35.60
N ASP A 692 -49.26 21.20 -35.27
CA ASP A 692 -48.93 22.04 -34.10
C ASP A 692 -47.51 22.64 -34.01
N ALA A 693 -46.83 22.80 -35.15
CA ALA A 693 -45.56 23.53 -35.24
C ALA A 693 -45.68 25.05 -34.96
N GLU A 694 -46.89 25.63 -35.00
CA GLU A 694 -47.12 27.06 -34.76
C GLU A 694 -47.43 27.38 -33.29
N SER A 695 -48.12 26.47 -32.59
CA SER A 695 -48.62 26.65 -31.20
C SER A 695 -47.51 26.88 -30.16
N VAL A 696 -46.29 26.41 -30.42
CA VAL A 696 -45.13 26.56 -29.51
C VAL A 696 -44.54 27.98 -29.59
N ASN A 697 -44.72 28.68 -30.73
CA ASN A 697 -44.02 29.94 -30.99
C ASN A 697 -44.65 31.15 -30.27
N GLU A 698 -45.97 31.15 -30.06
CA GLU A 698 -46.66 32.21 -29.28
C GLU A 698 -46.34 32.15 -27.78
N LEU A 699 -46.10 30.95 -27.24
CA LEU A 699 -45.68 30.73 -25.85
C LEU A 699 -44.28 31.30 -25.56
N ILE A 700 -43.42 31.42 -26.58
CA ILE A 700 -42.06 31.94 -26.46
C ILE A 700 -42.03 33.48 -26.54
N GLN A 701 -43.02 34.13 -27.17
CA GLN A 701 -43.02 35.57 -27.42
C GLN A 701 -43.77 36.44 -26.40
N SER A 702 -44.49 35.84 -25.45
CA SER A 702 -45.34 36.56 -24.48
C SER A 702 -44.69 36.81 -23.11
N ALA A 703 -43.54 36.18 -22.81
CA ALA A 703 -42.87 36.25 -21.50
C ALA A 703 -42.00 37.51 -21.29
N SER A 704 -42.55 38.70 -21.47
CA SER A 704 -41.87 39.95 -21.10
C SER A 704 -41.78 40.09 -19.57
N ALA A 705 -40.55 40.03 -19.03
CA ALA A 705 -40.31 39.98 -17.58
C ALA A 705 -40.59 41.32 -16.88
N PRO A 706 -41.40 41.36 -15.80
CA PRO A 706 -41.62 42.57 -15.01
C PRO A 706 -40.40 42.89 -14.10
N PRO A 707 -40.05 44.17 -13.89
CA PRO A 707 -38.89 44.55 -13.10
C PRO A 707 -39.19 44.57 -11.59
N MET A 708 -38.99 43.45 -10.89
CA MET A 708 -38.93 43.36 -9.43
C MET A 708 -37.77 42.44 -9.01
N SER A 709 -36.73 42.88 -8.28
CA SER A 709 -36.68 43.50 -6.94
C SER A 709 -36.71 42.48 -5.79
N SER A 710 -35.53 42.28 -5.18
CA SER A 710 -35.33 41.98 -3.75
C SER A 710 -36.40 41.13 -3.03
N SER A 711 -36.36 39.81 -3.23
CA SER A 711 -36.46 38.82 -2.12
C SER A 711 -36.30 37.38 -2.64
N PHE A 712 -35.23 36.70 -2.23
CA PHE A 712 -35.14 35.23 -2.31
C PHE A 712 -35.83 34.64 -1.06
N PRO A 713 -36.55 33.50 -1.14
CA PRO A 713 -37.57 33.12 -0.16
C PRO A 713 -37.06 32.53 1.17
N PHE A 714 -35.85 32.89 1.60
CA PHE A 714 -35.20 32.39 2.82
C PHE A 714 -34.68 33.50 3.74
N SER A 715 -35.42 34.61 3.86
CA SER A 715 -35.22 35.54 4.98
C SER A 715 -35.74 34.91 6.29
N ALA A 716 -35.03 35.14 7.40
CA ALA A 716 -35.21 34.38 8.64
C ALA A 716 -36.52 34.65 9.41
N GLU A 717 -37.40 35.52 8.92
CA GLU A 717 -38.59 36.01 9.63
C GLU A 717 -39.92 35.51 9.03
N ALA A 718 -39.90 34.83 7.88
CA ALA A 718 -41.10 34.45 7.12
C ALA A 718 -41.62 33.01 7.39
N LEU A 719 -41.47 32.48 8.61
CA LEU A 719 -41.77 31.07 8.94
C LEU A 719 -43.26 30.81 9.26
N ALA A 720 -44.16 31.19 8.34
CA ALA A 720 -45.61 31.09 8.49
C ALA A 720 -46.22 29.87 7.75
N THR A 721 -46.34 28.75 8.48
CA THR A 721 -47.03 27.48 8.14
C THR A 721 -46.62 26.72 6.86
N ARG A 722 -46.47 25.38 7.03
CA ARG A 722 -46.16 24.37 6.01
C ARG A 722 -46.98 24.44 4.71
N ARG A 723 -48.18 25.04 4.73
CA ARG A 723 -49.08 25.08 3.57
C ARG A 723 -48.62 26.09 2.52
N ALA A 724 -48.25 27.31 2.94
CA ALA A 724 -47.72 28.35 2.04
C ALA A 724 -46.47 27.87 1.28
N LEU A 725 -45.62 27.06 1.94
CA LEU A 725 -44.40 26.50 1.34
C LEU A 725 -44.68 25.39 0.29
N LEU A 726 -45.83 24.72 0.38
CA LEU A 726 -46.30 23.78 -0.65
C LEU A 726 -46.96 24.51 -1.82
N ASP A 727 -47.70 25.59 -1.54
CA ASP A 727 -48.35 26.43 -2.55
C ASP A 727 -47.33 27.23 -3.40
N THR A 728 -46.07 27.34 -2.96
CA THR A 728 -44.94 27.94 -3.72
C THR A 728 -44.14 26.96 -4.59
N LEU A 729 -44.42 25.65 -4.53
CA LEU A 729 -43.77 24.67 -5.42
C LEU A 729 -44.48 24.61 -6.78
N PRO A 730 -43.78 24.28 -7.88
CA PRO A 730 -44.45 24.04 -9.16
C PRO A 730 -45.52 22.93 -9.02
N PRO A 731 -46.64 23.01 -9.77
CA PRO A 731 -47.66 21.96 -9.78
C PRO A 731 -47.02 20.58 -10.00
N GLY A 732 -47.48 19.56 -9.27
CA GLY A 732 -46.84 18.23 -9.24
C GLY A 732 -46.46 17.68 -10.63
N ARG A 733 -47.36 17.81 -11.61
CA ARG A 733 -47.10 17.47 -13.02
C ARG A 733 -45.83 18.11 -13.59
N GLN A 734 -45.58 19.40 -13.38
CA GLN A 734 -44.37 20.07 -13.89
C GLN A 734 -43.12 19.57 -13.16
N CYS A 735 -43.21 19.25 -11.87
CA CYS A 735 -42.13 18.58 -11.15
C CYS A 735 -41.91 17.13 -11.64
N ASP A 736 -42.94 16.44 -12.12
CA ASP A 736 -42.87 15.08 -12.64
C ASP A 736 -42.37 15.05 -14.11
N GLU A 737 -42.80 16.00 -14.94
CA GLU A 737 -42.28 16.24 -16.29
C GLU A 737 -40.78 16.64 -16.26
N LEU A 738 -40.39 17.53 -15.33
CA LEU A 738 -38.97 17.86 -15.12
C LEU A 738 -38.16 16.67 -14.61
N LYS A 739 -38.74 15.80 -13.77
CA LYS A 739 -38.11 14.53 -13.36
C LYS A 739 -37.93 13.61 -14.56
N ASP A 740 -38.94 13.43 -15.40
CA ASP A 740 -38.89 12.54 -16.56
C ASP A 740 -37.81 12.99 -17.56
N ILE A 741 -37.78 14.27 -17.94
CA ILE A 741 -36.74 14.85 -18.79
C ILE A 741 -35.35 14.67 -18.16
N PHE A 742 -35.22 14.92 -16.86
CA PHE A 742 -33.98 14.71 -16.12
C PHE A 742 -33.53 13.24 -16.13
N PHE A 743 -34.43 12.28 -15.95
CA PHE A 743 -34.08 10.86 -15.99
C PHE A 743 -33.76 10.35 -17.40
N GLU A 744 -34.40 10.89 -18.44
CA GLU A 744 -34.10 10.56 -19.84
C GLU A 744 -32.75 11.10 -20.30
N VAL A 745 -32.32 12.27 -19.79
CA VAL A 745 -30.97 12.81 -20.05
C VAL A 745 -29.91 12.07 -19.22
N PHE A 746 -30.09 11.95 -17.90
CA PHE A 746 -29.01 11.49 -17.02
C PHE A 746 -28.87 9.96 -16.91
N SER A 747 -29.91 9.15 -17.18
CA SER A 747 -29.78 7.68 -17.16
C SER A 747 -28.79 7.17 -18.22
N PRO A 748 -28.87 7.57 -19.51
CA PRO A 748 -27.86 7.23 -20.51
C PRO A 748 -26.47 7.79 -20.18
N THR A 749 -26.38 8.99 -19.61
CA THR A 749 -25.09 9.57 -19.16
C THR A 749 -24.42 8.70 -18.10
N VAL A 750 -25.17 8.21 -17.11
CA VAL A 750 -24.64 7.28 -16.10
C VAL A 750 -24.17 5.96 -16.71
N GLN A 751 -24.92 5.40 -17.67
CA GLN A 751 -24.50 4.18 -18.38
C GLN A 751 -23.19 4.39 -19.16
N ALA A 752 -23.08 5.51 -19.88
CA ALA A 752 -21.87 5.88 -20.61
C ALA A 752 -20.67 6.11 -19.66
N LEU A 753 -20.90 6.77 -18.51
CA LEU A 753 -19.87 6.98 -17.49
C LEU A 753 -19.41 5.65 -16.86
N VAL A 754 -20.32 4.74 -16.52
CA VAL A 754 -19.98 3.40 -16.00
C VAL A 754 -19.12 2.63 -17.00
N LEU A 755 -19.49 2.63 -18.29
CA LEU A 755 -18.70 1.97 -19.34
C LEU A 755 -17.32 2.65 -19.54
N LEU A 756 -17.25 3.98 -19.49
CA LEU A 756 -16.00 4.73 -19.60
C LEU A 756 -15.06 4.46 -18.41
N ILE A 757 -15.59 4.44 -17.17
CA ILE A 757 -14.82 4.15 -15.95
C ILE A 757 -14.34 2.70 -15.95
N TYR A 758 -15.15 1.76 -16.46
CA TYR A 758 -14.74 0.37 -16.64
C TYR A 758 -13.56 0.26 -17.63
N ALA A 759 -13.67 0.90 -18.79
CA ALA A 759 -12.61 0.92 -19.79
C ALA A 759 -11.33 1.60 -19.27
N LEU A 760 -11.44 2.76 -18.61
CA LEU A 760 -10.29 3.49 -18.04
C LEU A 760 -9.59 2.68 -16.94
N SER A 761 -10.35 2.03 -16.04
CA SER A 761 -9.78 1.22 -14.97
C SER A 761 -9.03 -0.01 -15.51
N HIS A 762 -9.49 -0.58 -16.63
CA HIS A 762 -8.79 -1.65 -17.34
C HIS A 762 -7.64 -1.18 -18.25
N ALA A 763 -7.63 0.09 -18.64
CA ALA A 763 -6.53 0.74 -19.37
C ALA A 763 -5.50 1.43 -18.44
N HIS A 764 -5.57 1.19 -17.12
CA HIS A 764 -4.73 1.79 -16.10
C HIS A 764 -4.78 3.34 -16.02
N GLY A 765 -5.86 3.95 -16.52
CA GLY A 765 -6.10 5.39 -16.43
C GLY A 765 -6.67 5.84 -15.08
N PRO A 766 -6.55 7.13 -14.72
CA PRO A 766 -7.05 7.68 -13.44
C PRO A 766 -8.59 7.76 -13.42
N SER A 767 -9.24 6.69 -12.98
CA SER A 767 -10.71 6.59 -12.96
C SER A 767 -11.39 7.18 -11.73
N TRP A 768 -10.62 7.48 -10.67
CA TRP A 768 -11.08 7.93 -9.35
C TRP A 768 -12.07 9.10 -9.37
N ALA A 769 -11.74 10.17 -10.08
CA ALA A 769 -12.55 11.39 -10.09
C ALA A 769 -13.87 11.21 -10.85
N LEU A 770 -13.85 10.44 -11.95
CA LEU A 770 -15.05 10.06 -12.70
C LEU A 770 -15.96 9.12 -11.89
N LEU A 771 -15.37 8.18 -11.14
CA LEU A 771 -16.14 7.26 -10.27
C LEU A 771 -16.80 8.02 -9.11
N GLY A 772 -16.10 8.98 -8.49
CA GLY A 772 -16.68 9.90 -7.51
C GLY A 772 -17.78 10.80 -8.09
N ALA A 773 -17.59 11.36 -9.29
CA ALA A 773 -18.63 12.15 -9.96
C ALA A 773 -19.87 11.31 -10.29
N THR A 774 -19.68 10.11 -10.85
CA THR A 774 -20.76 9.20 -11.21
C THR A 774 -21.51 8.69 -9.97
N PHE A 775 -20.82 8.49 -8.84
CA PHE A 775 -21.48 8.23 -7.56
C PHE A 775 -22.43 9.34 -7.16
N ASN A 776 -21.97 10.60 -7.19
CA ASN A 776 -22.82 11.74 -6.84
C ASN A 776 -24.02 11.88 -7.80
N ILE A 777 -23.81 11.69 -9.11
CA ILE A 777 -24.91 11.65 -10.09
C ILE A 777 -25.91 10.53 -9.74
N CYS A 778 -25.44 9.29 -9.52
CA CYS A 778 -26.29 8.17 -9.10
C CYS A 778 -27.05 8.42 -7.80
N VAL A 779 -26.45 9.11 -6.83
CA VAL A 779 -27.12 9.50 -5.60
C VAL A 779 -28.21 10.55 -5.89
N SER A 780 -27.88 11.63 -6.61
CA SER A 780 -28.82 12.69 -6.99
C SER A 780 -29.98 12.19 -7.85
N ILE A 781 -29.76 11.23 -8.76
CA ILE A 781 -30.84 10.62 -9.56
C ILE A 781 -31.56 9.47 -8.83
N GLY A 782 -31.25 9.21 -7.56
CA GLY A 782 -31.97 8.23 -6.73
C GLY A 782 -31.70 6.76 -7.07
N CYS A 783 -30.62 6.43 -7.79
CA CYS A 783 -30.21 5.03 -8.02
C CYS A 783 -29.84 4.29 -6.71
N HIS A 784 -29.56 5.03 -5.63
CA HIS A 784 -29.30 4.52 -4.29
C HIS A 784 -30.57 4.17 -3.48
N ILE A 785 -31.77 4.35 -4.07
CA ILE A 785 -33.07 3.99 -3.49
C ILE A 785 -33.65 2.88 -4.36
N ASP A 786 -34.20 1.81 -3.77
CA ASP A 786 -34.76 0.73 -4.60
C ASP A 786 -35.98 1.25 -5.39
N PRO A 787 -36.03 1.07 -6.72
CA PRO A 787 -37.14 1.57 -7.52
C PRO A 787 -38.52 1.07 -7.15
N SER A 788 -38.68 -0.02 -6.38
CA SER A 788 -39.99 -0.41 -5.82
C SER A 788 -40.55 0.56 -4.76
N GLN A 789 -39.74 1.54 -4.31
CA GLN A 789 -40.16 2.65 -3.46
C GLN A 789 -40.45 3.94 -4.27
N LEU A 790 -40.29 3.89 -5.59
CA LEU A 790 -40.47 5.01 -6.51
C LEU A 790 -41.64 4.66 -7.46
N ASN A 791 -42.50 5.63 -7.78
CA ASN A 791 -43.63 5.39 -8.68
C ASN A 791 -43.18 5.45 -10.16
N LEU A 792 -42.44 4.43 -10.59
CA LEU A 792 -41.82 4.31 -11.91
C LEU A 792 -42.35 3.08 -12.65
N ASP A 793 -42.26 3.09 -13.97
CA ASP A 793 -42.50 1.90 -14.79
C ASP A 793 -41.41 0.82 -14.58
N PRO A 794 -41.66 -0.43 -15.00
CA PRO A 794 -40.71 -1.54 -14.83
C PRO A 794 -39.36 -1.33 -15.54
N VAL A 795 -39.33 -0.66 -16.69
CA VAL A 795 -38.11 -0.49 -17.50
C VAL A 795 -37.19 0.56 -16.89
N ARG A 796 -37.70 1.77 -16.58
CA ARG A 796 -36.94 2.80 -15.86
C ARG A 796 -36.55 2.34 -14.45
N SER A 797 -37.31 1.42 -13.84
CA SER A 797 -36.94 0.75 -12.60
C SER A 797 -35.71 -0.15 -12.76
N GLU A 798 -35.70 -1.08 -13.72
CA GLU A 798 -34.54 -1.93 -13.94
C GLU A 798 -33.32 -1.15 -14.41
N GLN A 799 -33.47 -0.15 -15.29
CA GLN A 799 -32.36 0.74 -15.68
C GLN A 799 -31.65 1.35 -14.46
N ARG A 800 -32.38 1.81 -13.43
CA ARG A 800 -31.76 2.32 -12.20
C ARG A 800 -31.01 1.25 -11.41
N ARG A 801 -31.58 0.05 -11.25
CA ARG A 801 -30.91 -1.09 -10.58
C ARG A 801 -29.63 -1.48 -11.31
N ARG A 802 -29.65 -1.49 -12.65
CA ARG A 802 -28.48 -1.77 -13.51
C ARG A 802 -27.41 -0.68 -13.41
N CYS A 803 -27.78 0.60 -13.45
CA CYS A 803 -26.86 1.72 -13.24
C CYS A 803 -26.18 1.66 -11.86
N TRP A 804 -26.96 1.40 -10.80
CA TRP A 804 -26.42 1.23 -9.44
C TRP A 804 -25.49 0.00 -9.33
N ALA A 805 -25.89 -1.14 -9.91
CA ALA A 805 -25.09 -2.35 -9.94
C ALA A 805 -23.76 -2.14 -10.70
N GLY A 806 -23.79 -1.47 -11.86
CA GLY A 806 -22.59 -1.11 -12.62
C GLY A 806 -21.64 -0.19 -11.83
N LEU A 807 -22.20 0.80 -11.11
CA LEU A 807 -21.42 1.68 -10.23
C LEU A 807 -20.79 0.91 -9.05
N MET A 808 -21.57 0.05 -8.37
CA MET A 808 -21.09 -0.74 -7.23
C MET A 808 -20.05 -1.79 -7.66
N LEU A 809 -20.15 -2.33 -8.88
CA LEU A 809 -19.13 -3.18 -9.50
C LEU A 809 -17.78 -2.43 -9.58
N LEU A 810 -17.80 -1.20 -10.07
CA LEU A 810 -16.62 -0.34 -10.22
C LEU A 810 -16.00 0.04 -8.88
N TYR A 811 -16.81 0.41 -7.88
CA TYR A 811 -16.31 0.62 -6.51
C TYR A 811 -15.71 -0.66 -5.89
N THR A 812 -16.26 -1.84 -6.21
CA THR A 812 -15.69 -3.09 -5.72
C THR A 812 -14.32 -3.37 -6.36
N ILE A 813 -14.17 -3.15 -7.66
CA ILE A 813 -12.87 -3.21 -8.36
C ILE A 813 -11.89 -2.20 -7.74
N GLN A 814 -12.31 -0.95 -7.55
CA GLN A 814 -11.50 0.13 -7.01
C GLN A 814 -11.00 -0.15 -5.58
N ASN A 815 -11.90 -0.56 -4.67
CA ASN A 815 -11.54 -0.88 -3.29
C ASN A 815 -10.59 -2.09 -3.22
N THR A 816 -10.84 -3.11 -4.04
CA THR A 816 -9.95 -4.27 -4.17
C THR A 816 -8.54 -3.84 -4.59
N CYS A 817 -8.41 -2.91 -5.56
CA CYS A 817 -7.12 -2.34 -5.96
C CYS A 817 -6.40 -1.49 -4.88
N LEU A 818 -7.09 -1.10 -3.80
CA LEU A 818 -6.50 -0.47 -2.60
C LEU A 818 -6.21 -1.48 -1.46
N GLY A 819 -6.37 -2.77 -1.70
CA GLY A 819 -6.25 -3.82 -0.67
C GLY A 819 -7.43 -3.87 0.31
N ASN A 820 -8.50 -3.13 0.06
CA ASN A 820 -9.71 -3.13 0.89
C ASN A 820 -10.78 -4.03 0.26
N ILE A 821 -10.77 -5.33 0.58
CA ILE A 821 -11.81 -6.28 0.14
C ILE A 821 -12.95 -6.41 1.16
N ALA A 822 -13.31 -5.32 1.85
CA ALA A 822 -14.70 -5.17 2.22
C ALA A 822 -15.47 -4.87 0.92
N PRO A 823 -16.30 -5.79 0.37
CA PRO A 823 -17.31 -5.38 -0.59
C PRO A 823 -18.13 -4.33 0.15
N MET A 824 -18.20 -3.12 -0.41
CA MET A 824 -18.88 -2.00 0.24
C MET A 824 -20.29 -2.48 0.60
N LYS A 825 -20.59 -2.60 1.91
CA LYS A 825 -21.96 -2.93 2.37
C LYS A 825 -22.85 -1.89 1.74
N VAL A 826 -23.56 -2.27 0.68
CA VAL A 826 -24.16 -1.31 -0.25
C VAL A 826 -25.07 -0.41 0.58
N ILE A 827 -24.72 0.87 0.69
CA ILE A 827 -25.29 1.81 1.69
C ILE A 827 -26.67 2.32 1.21
N ALA A 828 -27.46 1.39 0.71
CA ALA A 828 -28.61 1.54 -0.16
C ALA A 828 -29.28 0.16 -0.26
N ASN A 829 -30.52 0.03 0.21
CA ASN A 829 -31.28 -1.24 0.20
C ASN A 829 -31.83 -1.58 -1.21
N VAL A 830 -31.02 -1.36 -2.24
CA VAL A 830 -31.34 -1.56 -3.66
C VAL A 830 -31.16 -3.03 -4.02
N ARG A 831 -32.18 -3.63 -4.65
CA ARG A 831 -32.10 -5.00 -5.15
C ARG A 831 -31.15 -5.05 -6.35
N LEU A 832 -30.44 -6.16 -6.52
CA LEU A 832 -29.73 -6.43 -7.76
C LEU A 832 -30.72 -6.42 -8.95
N PRO A 833 -30.30 -5.97 -10.15
CA PRO A 833 -31.16 -5.96 -11.32
C PRO A 833 -31.61 -7.37 -11.71
N ALA A 834 -32.74 -7.46 -12.38
CA ALA A 834 -33.25 -8.70 -12.92
C ALA A 834 -32.35 -9.22 -14.06
N ASP A 835 -32.19 -10.55 -14.13
CA ASP A 835 -31.49 -11.24 -15.22
C ASP A 835 -32.41 -11.33 -16.46
N VAL A 836 -32.73 -10.18 -17.04
CA VAL A 836 -33.56 -9.98 -18.25
C VAL A 836 -33.07 -8.76 -19.04
N ASP A 837 -33.20 -8.80 -20.35
CA ASP A 837 -33.00 -7.65 -21.23
C ASP A 837 -34.27 -6.80 -21.35
N ASP A 838 -34.13 -5.53 -21.74
CA ASP A 838 -35.24 -4.57 -21.76
C ASP A 838 -36.38 -5.00 -22.69
N ASP A 839 -36.04 -5.63 -23.81
CA ASP A 839 -36.98 -6.16 -24.81
C ASP A 839 -37.88 -7.30 -24.26
N HIS A 840 -37.57 -7.79 -23.05
CA HIS A 840 -38.29 -8.82 -22.32
C HIS A 840 -39.02 -8.29 -21.06
N ILE A 841 -39.04 -6.98 -20.82
CA ILE A 841 -39.74 -6.36 -19.68
C ILE A 841 -41.11 -5.85 -20.15
N THR A 842 -42.20 -6.50 -19.73
CA THR A 842 -43.56 -6.06 -20.04
C THR A 842 -44.19 -5.25 -18.90
N MET A 843 -45.27 -4.51 -19.21
CA MET A 843 -46.05 -3.76 -18.22
C MET A 843 -46.91 -4.63 -17.28
N TYR A 844 -47.03 -5.94 -17.54
CA TYR A 844 -47.98 -6.82 -16.86
C TYR A 844 -47.34 -8.08 -16.25
N ASP A 845 -46.15 -8.49 -16.69
CA ASP A 845 -45.47 -9.67 -16.19
C ASP A 845 -44.69 -9.37 -14.90
N ASN A 846 -45.15 -9.94 -13.79
CA ASN A 846 -44.32 -10.12 -12.61
C ASN A 846 -43.19 -11.12 -12.97
N PRO A 847 -41.88 -10.76 -12.90
CA PRO A 847 -40.77 -11.59 -13.42
C PRO A 847 -40.52 -12.95 -12.74
N LEU A 848 -41.48 -13.44 -11.95
CA LEU A 848 -41.44 -14.64 -11.13
C LEU A 848 -42.44 -15.73 -11.59
N LEU A 849 -43.24 -15.50 -12.65
CA LEU A 849 -44.36 -16.38 -13.01
C LEU A 849 -44.21 -17.21 -14.30
N HIS A 850 -43.22 -16.95 -15.15
CA HIS A 850 -43.04 -17.67 -16.42
C HIS A 850 -41.60 -18.12 -16.71
N THR A 851 -41.19 -19.21 -16.07
CA THR A 851 -40.20 -20.17 -16.60
C THR A 851 -40.63 -21.59 -16.25
N ASP A 852 -40.65 -22.47 -17.25
CA ASP A 852 -40.63 -23.91 -17.03
C ASP A 852 -39.31 -24.28 -16.32
N GLU A 853 -39.38 -24.88 -15.12
CA GLU A 853 -38.19 -25.22 -14.31
C GLU A 853 -37.25 -26.22 -15.01
N THR A 854 -37.70 -26.86 -16.10
CA THR A 854 -36.89 -27.84 -16.85
C THR A 854 -35.94 -27.23 -17.89
N GLN A 855 -35.99 -25.92 -18.17
CA GLN A 855 -35.09 -25.27 -19.14
C GLN A 855 -34.19 -24.18 -18.54
N PRO A 856 -32.89 -24.13 -18.91
CA PRO A 856 -31.97 -23.10 -18.42
C PRO A 856 -32.34 -21.72 -18.99
N LYS A 857 -32.47 -20.71 -18.12
CA LYS A 857 -32.82 -19.34 -18.52
C LYS A 857 -31.79 -18.77 -19.52
N PRO A 858 -32.19 -18.12 -20.62
CA PRO A 858 -31.26 -17.49 -21.56
C PRO A 858 -30.35 -16.46 -20.88
N LEU A 859 -29.19 -16.19 -21.47
CA LEU A 859 -28.30 -15.11 -21.04
C LEU A 859 -28.91 -13.75 -21.38
N SER A 860 -28.89 -12.82 -20.42
CA SER A 860 -29.18 -11.40 -20.63
C SER A 860 -27.88 -10.59 -20.63
N LYS A 861 -27.93 -9.34 -21.11
CA LYS A 861 -26.81 -8.38 -20.99
C LYS A 861 -26.36 -8.20 -19.53
N MET A 862 -27.24 -8.46 -18.55
CA MET A 862 -26.95 -8.34 -17.11
C MET A 862 -26.35 -9.57 -16.45
N SER A 863 -26.42 -10.76 -17.06
CA SER A 863 -25.96 -12.00 -16.40
C SER A 863 -24.49 -11.89 -15.93
N TYR A 864 -23.61 -11.29 -16.73
CA TYR A 864 -22.20 -11.04 -16.38
C TYR A 864 -22.02 -10.27 -15.07
N ILE A 865 -22.79 -9.20 -14.87
CA ILE A 865 -22.71 -8.34 -13.68
C ILE A 865 -23.19 -9.11 -12.45
N LEU A 866 -24.27 -9.89 -12.59
CA LEU A 866 -24.82 -10.71 -11.51
C LEU A 866 -23.84 -11.80 -11.07
N PHE A 867 -23.21 -12.51 -12.02
CA PHE A 867 -22.13 -13.47 -11.73
C PHE A 867 -20.93 -12.80 -11.04
N LYS A 868 -20.51 -11.62 -11.48
CA LYS A 868 -19.46 -10.85 -10.78
C LYS A 868 -19.84 -10.53 -9.34
N PHE A 869 -21.08 -10.14 -9.05
CA PHE A 869 -21.51 -9.90 -7.66
C PHE A 869 -21.49 -11.15 -6.78
N LYS A 870 -21.84 -12.33 -7.31
CA LYS A 870 -21.67 -13.59 -6.58
C LYS A 870 -20.19 -13.87 -6.30
N LEU A 871 -19.34 -13.76 -7.33
CA LEU A 871 -17.90 -14.00 -7.22
C LEU A 871 -17.20 -12.98 -6.29
N TYR A 872 -17.68 -11.75 -6.19
CA TYR A 872 -17.17 -10.77 -5.21
C TYR A 872 -17.56 -11.09 -3.76
N ARG A 873 -18.71 -11.75 -3.53
CA ARG A 873 -19.02 -12.31 -2.20
C ARG A 873 -18.06 -13.44 -1.86
N LEU A 874 -17.86 -14.39 -2.79
CA LEU A 874 -16.87 -15.46 -2.60
C LEU A 874 -15.45 -14.92 -2.41
N ALA A 875 -15.05 -13.84 -3.10
CA ALA A 875 -13.77 -13.17 -2.87
C ALA A 875 -13.65 -12.64 -1.43
N SER A 876 -14.72 -12.03 -0.89
CA SER A 876 -14.76 -11.59 0.51
C SER A 876 -14.73 -12.77 1.49
N ASP A 877 -15.49 -13.84 1.23
CA ASP A 877 -15.56 -15.02 2.07
C ASP A 877 -14.19 -15.73 2.14
N ILE A 878 -13.54 -15.93 0.98
CA ILE A 878 -12.18 -16.49 0.86
C ILE A 878 -11.18 -15.59 1.58
N THR A 879 -11.25 -14.26 1.40
CA THR A 879 -10.31 -13.33 2.05
C THR A 879 -10.41 -13.40 3.58
N ASN A 880 -11.63 -13.42 4.13
CA ASN A 880 -11.84 -13.56 5.57
C ASN A 880 -11.36 -14.93 6.07
N PHE A 881 -11.68 -16.02 5.36
CA PHE A 881 -11.18 -17.36 5.66
C PHE A 881 -9.64 -17.46 5.66
N THR A 882 -8.96 -16.81 4.71
CA THR A 882 -7.48 -16.74 4.70
C THR A 882 -6.90 -15.83 5.79
N ARG A 883 -7.70 -14.96 6.41
CA ARG A 883 -7.27 -14.06 7.50
C ARG A 883 -7.55 -14.66 8.89
N GLU A 884 -8.55 -15.53 9.01
CA GLU A 884 -8.97 -16.21 10.24
C GLU A 884 -8.28 -17.58 10.44
N ASN A 885 -7.18 -17.85 9.73
CA ASN A 885 -6.45 -19.13 9.71
C ASN A 885 -7.39 -20.33 9.47
N GLY A 886 -8.19 -20.22 8.41
CA GLY A 886 -9.31 -21.11 8.12
C GLY A 886 -8.97 -22.61 8.05
N GLN A 887 -9.72 -23.40 8.82
CA GLN A 887 -9.60 -24.86 8.89
C GLN A 887 -9.91 -25.55 7.56
N LEU A 888 -9.30 -26.73 7.33
CA LEU A 888 -9.53 -27.58 6.16
C LEU A 888 -11.02 -27.93 5.92
N SER A 889 -11.84 -27.96 6.96
CA SER A 889 -13.30 -28.12 6.89
C SER A 889 -13.97 -27.01 6.06
N GLY A 890 -13.57 -25.75 6.27
CA GLY A 890 -14.07 -24.60 5.52
C GLY A 890 -13.44 -24.45 4.12
N LEU A 891 -12.22 -24.97 3.92
CA LEU A 891 -11.52 -24.93 2.63
C LEU A 891 -12.36 -25.56 1.52
N PHE A 892 -12.81 -26.80 1.72
CA PHE A 892 -13.61 -27.52 0.73
C PHE A 892 -15.07 -27.04 0.68
N GLU A 893 -15.59 -26.39 1.73
CA GLU A 893 -16.90 -25.72 1.65
C GLU A 893 -16.85 -24.48 0.74
N LEU A 894 -15.75 -23.73 0.78
CA LEU A 894 -15.49 -22.61 -0.12
C LEU A 894 -15.23 -23.09 -1.56
N ASP A 895 -14.45 -24.15 -1.76
CA ASP A 895 -14.29 -24.72 -3.11
C ASP A 895 -15.61 -25.29 -3.66
N ALA A 896 -16.46 -25.91 -2.82
CA ALA A 896 -17.79 -26.34 -3.23
C ALA A 896 -18.69 -25.16 -3.64
N LYS A 897 -18.49 -23.96 -3.08
CA LYS A 897 -19.14 -22.73 -3.56
C LYS A 897 -18.56 -22.27 -4.91
N ILE A 898 -17.24 -22.25 -5.08
CA ILE A 898 -16.58 -21.94 -6.36
C ILE A 898 -17.05 -22.91 -7.46
N SER A 899 -17.09 -24.21 -7.16
CA SER A 899 -17.53 -25.28 -8.06
C SER A 899 -19.00 -25.14 -8.51
N ARG A 900 -19.89 -24.71 -7.61
CA ARG A 900 -21.30 -24.43 -7.96
C ARG A 900 -21.41 -23.26 -8.93
N GLU A 901 -20.67 -22.18 -8.69
CA GLU A 901 -20.65 -21.05 -9.63
C GLU A 901 -20.00 -21.44 -10.96
N GLU A 902 -18.88 -22.18 -10.98
CA GLU A 902 -18.27 -22.69 -12.22
C GLU A 902 -19.26 -23.53 -13.04
N HIS A 903 -20.02 -24.43 -12.39
CA HIS A 903 -21.05 -25.22 -13.05
C HIS A 903 -22.23 -24.39 -13.57
N GLU A 904 -22.69 -23.38 -12.82
CA GLU A 904 -23.75 -22.47 -13.28
C GLU A 904 -23.29 -21.63 -14.49
N HIS A 905 -22.04 -21.17 -14.50
CA HIS A 905 -21.46 -20.51 -15.67
C HIS A 905 -21.39 -21.44 -16.88
N ASP A 906 -20.88 -22.66 -16.73
CA ASP A 906 -20.79 -23.60 -17.87
C ASP A 906 -22.18 -24.02 -18.39
N ALA A 907 -23.18 -24.17 -17.52
CA ALA A 907 -24.56 -24.43 -17.93
C ALA A 907 -25.21 -23.23 -18.65
N ARG A 908 -25.01 -22.00 -18.18
CA ARG A 908 -25.59 -20.78 -18.79
C ARG A 908 -24.89 -20.37 -20.09
N PHE A 909 -23.64 -20.77 -20.31
CA PHE A 909 -22.83 -20.42 -21.49
C PHE A 909 -22.54 -21.64 -22.41
N ALA A 910 -23.39 -22.68 -22.38
CA ALA A 910 -23.12 -24.02 -22.93
C ALA A 910 -22.84 -24.14 -24.45
N ASP A 911 -23.08 -23.10 -25.27
CA ASP A 911 -22.67 -23.05 -26.68
C ASP A 911 -21.81 -21.81 -26.99
N PRO A 912 -20.51 -21.82 -26.65
CA PRO A 912 -19.62 -20.67 -26.85
C PRO A 912 -19.43 -20.27 -28.32
N GLN A 913 -19.74 -21.15 -29.29
CA GLN A 913 -19.60 -20.81 -30.70
C GLN A 913 -20.74 -19.91 -31.17
N ARG A 914 -21.98 -20.21 -30.77
CA ARG A 914 -23.16 -19.39 -31.11
C ARG A 914 -23.28 -18.09 -30.30
N LEU A 915 -22.58 -17.96 -29.16
CA LEU A 915 -22.63 -16.73 -28.36
C LEU A 915 -22.20 -15.46 -29.14
N PRO A 916 -22.86 -14.31 -28.90
CA PRO A 916 -22.33 -13.00 -29.25
C PRO A 916 -20.94 -12.77 -28.66
N VAL A 917 -20.10 -12.02 -29.37
CA VAL A 917 -18.67 -11.85 -29.02
C VAL A 917 -18.47 -11.27 -27.60
N TYR A 918 -19.35 -10.37 -27.15
CA TYR A 918 -19.29 -9.82 -25.80
C TYR A 918 -19.63 -10.85 -24.71
N HIS A 919 -20.61 -11.74 -24.94
CA HIS A 919 -20.87 -12.87 -24.04
C HIS A 919 -19.69 -13.85 -24.01
N LEU A 920 -19.06 -14.13 -25.16
CA LEU A 920 -17.86 -14.96 -25.21
C LEU A 920 -16.70 -14.32 -24.40
N ALA A 921 -16.49 -13.01 -24.52
CA ALA A 921 -15.50 -12.30 -23.70
C ALA A 921 -15.84 -12.32 -22.20
N HIS A 922 -17.11 -12.10 -21.83
CA HIS A 922 -17.60 -12.20 -20.46
C HIS A 922 -17.37 -13.60 -19.85
N LEU A 923 -17.53 -14.67 -20.64
CA LEU A 923 -17.24 -16.05 -20.22
C LEU A 923 -15.77 -16.22 -19.80
N TYR A 924 -14.81 -15.79 -20.63
CA TYR A 924 -13.38 -15.88 -20.28
C TYR A 924 -13.00 -14.99 -19.08
N ILE A 925 -13.57 -13.78 -18.97
CA ILE A 925 -13.33 -12.87 -17.83
C ILE A 925 -13.91 -13.43 -16.52
N ILE A 926 -15.04 -14.15 -16.58
CA ILE A 926 -15.59 -14.90 -15.45
C ILE A 926 -14.71 -16.11 -15.14
N LYS A 927 -14.40 -16.97 -16.12
CA LYS A 927 -13.61 -18.19 -15.90
C LYS A 927 -12.23 -17.91 -15.33
N ASN A 928 -11.53 -16.87 -15.79
CA ASN A 928 -10.26 -16.46 -15.19
C ASN A 928 -10.44 -15.99 -13.75
N TYR A 929 -11.48 -15.21 -13.43
CA TYR A 929 -11.71 -14.77 -12.06
C TYR A 929 -12.09 -15.93 -11.13
N THR A 930 -12.95 -16.86 -11.56
CA THR A 930 -13.33 -18.06 -10.80
C THR A 930 -12.13 -18.97 -10.52
N ASN A 931 -11.28 -19.24 -11.52
CA ASN A 931 -10.06 -20.02 -11.32
C ASN A 931 -9.01 -19.26 -10.50
N HIS A 932 -8.97 -17.92 -10.58
CA HIS A 932 -8.10 -17.10 -9.74
C HIS A 932 -8.51 -17.15 -8.26
N LEU A 933 -9.82 -17.14 -7.97
CA LEU A 933 -10.32 -17.37 -6.60
C LEU A 933 -9.93 -18.76 -6.08
N ARG A 934 -10.00 -19.80 -6.92
CA ARG A 934 -9.52 -21.15 -6.57
C ARG A 934 -8.01 -21.18 -6.31
N LEU A 935 -7.20 -20.50 -7.12
CA LEU A 935 -5.76 -20.34 -6.83
C LEU A 935 -5.54 -19.66 -5.47
N ILE A 936 -6.25 -18.56 -5.19
CA ILE A 936 -6.09 -17.82 -3.92
C ILE A 936 -6.48 -18.68 -2.71
N LEU A 937 -7.53 -19.49 -2.83
CA LEU A 937 -8.02 -20.37 -1.77
C LEU A 937 -7.06 -21.54 -1.49
N HIS A 938 -6.48 -22.15 -2.53
CA HIS A 938 -5.68 -23.37 -2.41
C HIS A 938 -4.15 -23.14 -2.34
N ARG A 939 -3.63 -21.98 -2.79
CA ARG A 939 -2.19 -21.69 -2.76
C ARG A 939 -1.50 -21.80 -1.38
N PRO A 940 -2.14 -21.57 -0.21
CA PRO A 940 -1.47 -21.76 1.09
C PRO A 940 -1.03 -23.21 1.37
N TYR A 941 -1.51 -24.17 0.60
CA TYR A 941 -1.22 -25.61 0.75
C TYR A 941 -0.21 -26.13 -0.29
N LEU A 942 0.39 -25.22 -1.07
CA LEU A 942 1.52 -25.52 -1.96
C LEU A 942 2.77 -25.90 -1.14
N PRO A 943 3.66 -26.75 -1.69
CA PRO A 943 4.89 -27.12 -1.00
C PRO A 943 5.85 -25.92 -0.85
N PRO A 944 6.39 -25.65 0.35
CA PRO A 944 7.40 -24.62 0.56
C PRO A 944 8.77 -25.04 0.02
N HIS A 945 9.68 -24.07 -0.15
CA HIS A 945 11.05 -24.30 -0.63
C HIS A 945 12.00 -24.92 0.41
N SER A 946 11.60 -24.95 1.69
CA SER A 946 12.39 -25.48 2.81
C SER A 946 11.76 -26.73 3.41
N SER A 947 12.59 -27.72 3.74
CA SER A 947 12.19 -29.01 4.33
C SER A 947 11.91 -28.94 5.85
N ALA A 948 11.40 -27.80 6.33
CA ALA A 948 11.02 -27.57 7.72
C ALA A 948 9.51 -27.83 7.88
N ALA A 949 9.16 -28.93 8.55
CA ALA A 949 7.76 -29.34 8.68
C ALA A 949 7.01 -28.53 9.75
N ASP A 950 6.01 -27.75 9.34
CA ASP A 950 4.86 -27.49 10.21
C ASP A 950 4.07 -28.80 10.33
N SER A 951 4.22 -29.48 11.47
CA SER A 951 3.70 -30.84 11.66
C SER A 951 2.17 -30.92 11.71
N THR A 952 1.46 -29.79 11.74
CA THR A 952 0.00 -29.73 11.76
C THR A 952 -0.62 -29.97 10.38
N LEU A 953 0.01 -29.47 9.32
CA LEU A 953 -0.47 -29.66 7.93
C LEU A 953 -0.42 -31.13 7.48
N TYR A 954 0.50 -31.91 8.05
CA TYR A 954 0.70 -33.33 7.72
C TYR A 954 -0.36 -34.29 8.28
N GLU A 955 -1.34 -33.84 9.07
CA GLU A 955 -2.47 -34.68 9.50
C GLU A 955 -3.41 -35.07 8.33
N TYR A 956 -3.37 -34.35 7.21
CA TYR A 956 -4.36 -34.45 6.11
C TYR A 956 -3.71 -34.54 4.71
N PRO A 957 -2.89 -35.57 4.42
CA PRO A 957 -2.08 -35.64 3.20
C PRO A 957 -2.91 -35.74 1.90
N GLU A 958 -4.04 -36.45 1.90
CA GLU A 958 -4.91 -36.55 0.72
C GLU A 958 -5.53 -35.18 0.37
N GLN A 959 -5.94 -34.43 1.38
CA GLN A 959 -6.51 -33.09 1.25
C GLN A 959 -5.48 -32.08 0.73
N MET A 960 -4.23 -32.14 1.20
CA MET A 960 -3.14 -31.34 0.64
C MET A 960 -2.88 -31.67 -0.83
N LEU A 961 -2.82 -32.97 -1.18
CA LEU A 961 -2.64 -33.42 -2.55
C LEU A 961 -3.77 -32.92 -3.46
N GLN A 962 -5.02 -33.02 -3.00
CA GLN A 962 -6.20 -32.49 -3.71
C GLN A 962 -6.13 -30.97 -3.89
N SER A 963 -5.69 -30.23 -2.86
CA SER A 963 -5.47 -28.78 -2.91
C SER A 963 -4.45 -28.39 -3.99
N ARG A 964 -3.35 -29.14 -4.10
CA ARG A 964 -2.30 -28.96 -5.12
C ARG A 964 -2.79 -29.30 -6.53
N GLN A 965 -3.62 -30.35 -6.68
CA GLN A 965 -4.31 -30.63 -7.95
C GLN A 965 -5.23 -29.48 -8.37
N TYR A 966 -6.01 -28.90 -7.45
CA TYR A 966 -6.83 -27.72 -7.75
C TYR A 966 -5.98 -26.51 -8.16
N CYS A 967 -4.82 -26.29 -7.55
CA CYS A 967 -3.87 -25.27 -8.00
C CYS A 967 -3.39 -25.52 -9.43
N LYS A 968 -2.89 -26.73 -9.74
CA LYS A 968 -2.42 -27.12 -11.09
C LYS A 968 -3.52 -26.91 -12.14
N MET A 969 -4.72 -27.46 -11.91
CA MET A 969 -5.85 -27.35 -12.83
C MET A 969 -6.30 -25.90 -13.07
N SER A 970 -6.33 -25.08 -12.02
CA SER A 970 -6.77 -23.68 -12.12
C SER A 970 -5.76 -22.81 -12.85
N ALA A 971 -4.47 -23.03 -12.61
CA ALA A 971 -3.41 -22.29 -13.29
C ALA A 971 -3.33 -22.64 -14.78
N MET A 972 -3.43 -23.93 -15.13
CA MET A 972 -3.52 -24.37 -16.53
C MET A 972 -4.71 -23.73 -17.24
N LYS A 973 -5.92 -23.81 -16.66
CA LYS A 973 -7.14 -23.16 -17.19
C LYS A 973 -6.95 -21.65 -17.44
N ILE A 974 -6.24 -20.92 -16.56
CA ILE A 974 -5.99 -19.48 -16.75
C ILE A 974 -5.03 -19.22 -17.92
N ILE A 975 -3.99 -20.05 -18.10
CA ILE A 975 -3.05 -19.94 -19.22
C ILE A 975 -3.75 -20.27 -20.56
N ASP A 976 -4.57 -21.33 -20.59
CA ASP A 976 -5.34 -21.71 -21.78
C ASP A 976 -6.36 -20.62 -22.16
N ASN A 977 -7.11 -20.09 -21.20
CA ASN A 977 -8.03 -18.96 -21.41
C ASN A 977 -7.30 -17.70 -21.89
N HIS A 978 -6.09 -17.41 -21.38
CA HIS A 978 -5.29 -16.28 -21.82
C HIS A 978 -4.84 -16.44 -23.28
N GLU A 979 -4.39 -17.64 -23.65
CA GLU A 979 -4.03 -17.96 -25.03
C GLU A 979 -5.24 -17.88 -25.97
N ASP A 980 -6.42 -18.38 -25.57
CA ASP A 980 -7.66 -18.23 -26.34
C ASP A 980 -8.03 -16.74 -26.54
N LEU A 981 -7.96 -15.92 -25.49
CA LEU A 981 -8.15 -14.47 -25.57
C LEU A 981 -7.12 -13.78 -26.48
N CYS A 982 -5.90 -14.33 -26.58
CA CYS A 982 -4.86 -13.84 -27.47
C CYS A 982 -5.11 -14.25 -28.93
N CYS A 983 -5.36 -15.52 -29.19
CA CYS A 983 -5.28 -16.13 -30.51
C CYS A 983 -6.65 -16.18 -31.23
N ASN A 984 -7.77 -16.12 -30.52
CA ASN A 984 -9.10 -16.05 -31.15
C ASN A 984 -9.37 -14.62 -31.68
N ASP A 985 -9.40 -14.46 -33.01
CA ASP A 985 -9.62 -13.14 -33.61
C ASP A 985 -11.01 -12.56 -33.40
N ARG A 986 -12.03 -13.36 -33.01
CA ARG A 986 -13.32 -12.82 -32.53
C ARG A 986 -13.11 -11.96 -31.28
N LEU A 987 -12.17 -12.35 -30.41
CA LEU A 987 -11.90 -11.69 -29.13
C LEU A 987 -10.89 -10.53 -29.24
N LYS A 988 -10.42 -10.21 -30.45
CA LYS A 988 -9.50 -9.09 -30.73
C LYS A 988 -9.89 -7.74 -30.08
N PRO A 989 -11.17 -7.32 -30.02
CA PRO A 989 -11.57 -6.09 -29.32
C PRO A 989 -11.38 -6.12 -27.79
N TYR A 990 -11.26 -7.32 -27.20
CA TYR A 990 -11.19 -7.55 -25.75
C TYR A 990 -9.76 -7.83 -25.26
N ARG A 991 -8.76 -7.77 -26.15
CA ARG A 991 -7.33 -7.95 -25.81
C ARG A 991 -6.79 -6.90 -24.81
N TRP A 992 -7.53 -5.82 -24.52
CA TRP A 992 -7.23 -4.94 -23.38
C TRP A 992 -7.20 -5.69 -22.04
N PHE A 993 -8.04 -6.72 -21.86
CA PHE A 993 -8.06 -7.53 -20.63
C PHE A 993 -6.76 -8.31 -20.47
N VAL A 994 -6.24 -8.85 -21.59
CA VAL A 994 -4.95 -9.55 -21.67
C VAL A 994 -3.79 -8.63 -21.30
N TYR A 995 -3.81 -7.38 -21.77
CA TYR A 995 -2.72 -6.42 -21.51
C TYR A 995 -2.70 -5.90 -20.07
N GLY A 996 -3.83 -5.97 -19.36
CA GLY A 996 -4.00 -5.57 -17.96
C GLY A 996 -4.23 -6.75 -17.01
N LEU A 997 -5.40 -6.77 -16.35
CA LEU A 997 -5.75 -7.70 -15.27
C LEU A 997 -5.62 -9.19 -15.64
N GLY A 998 -5.98 -9.58 -16.86
CA GLY A 998 -5.87 -10.95 -17.34
C GLY A 998 -4.42 -11.41 -17.49
N GLY A 999 -3.52 -10.54 -17.96
CA GLY A 999 -2.08 -10.80 -18.00
C GLY A 999 -1.48 -10.99 -16.60
N TYR A 1000 -1.93 -10.20 -15.63
CA TYR A 1000 -1.52 -10.35 -14.23
C TYR A 1000 -1.98 -11.68 -13.61
N GLN A 1001 -3.24 -12.07 -13.77
CA GLN A 1001 -3.75 -13.38 -13.33
C GLN A 1001 -2.96 -14.53 -13.96
N THR A 1002 -2.56 -14.37 -15.24
CA THR A 1002 -1.79 -15.38 -15.97
C THR A 1002 -0.34 -15.47 -15.50
N PHE A 1003 0.28 -14.35 -15.09
CA PHE A 1003 1.61 -14.35 -14.49
C PHE A 1003 1.61 -15.04 -13.11
N LEU A 1004 0.57 -14.80 -12.30
CA LEU A 1004 0.41 -15.50 -11.01
C LEU A 1004 0.18 -17.00 -11.20
N ALA A 1005 -0.70 -17.39 -12.14
CA ALA A 1005 -0.91 -18.79 -12.51
C ALA A 1005 0.39 -19.48 -12.99
N ALA A 1006 1.16 -18.82 -13.87
CA ALA A 1006 2.45 -19.34 -14.30
C ALA A 1006 3.45 -19.47 -13.13
N SER A 1007 3.46 -18.52 -12.20
CA SER A 1007 4.30 -18.57 -11.00
C SER A 1007 3.93 -19.75 -10.09
N THR A 1008 2.63 -20.05 -9.92
CA THR A 1008 2.15 -21.24 -9.18
C THR A 1008 2.62 -22.55 -9.83
N LEU A 1009 2.57 -22.67 -11.16
CA LEU A 1009 3.06 -23.86 -11.86
C LEU A 1009 4.59 -24.01 -11.78
N VAL A 1010 5.33 -22.91 -11.80
CA VAL A 1010 6.79 -22.93 -11.59
C VAL A 1010 7.15 -23.39 -10.17
N VAL A 1011 6.42 -22.94 -9.15
CA VAL A 1011 6.56 -23.43 -7.77
C VAL A 1011 6.28 -24.93 -7.66
N LEU A 1012 5.16 -25.40 -8.26
CA LEU A 1012 4.79 -26.81 -8.30
C LEU A 1012 5.81 -27.71 -9.04
N LEU A 1013 6.50 -27.18 -10.07
CA LEU A 1013 7.58 -27.91 -10.76
C LEU A 1013 8.90 -27.94 -9.97
N GLY A 1014 9.16 -26.92 -9.13
CA GLY A 1014 10.39 -26.82 -8.32
C GLY A 1014 10.40 -27.74 -7.10
N SER A 1015 9.23 -28.10 -6.59
CA SER A 1015 9.05 -29.08 -5.50
C SER A 1015 9.19 -30.54 -5.98
N GLU A 1016 9.64 -31.41 -5.07
CA GLU A 1016 9.58 -32.87 -5.22
C GLU A 1016 8.13 -33.37 -4.96
N ASP A 1017 7.20 -32.97 -5.83
CA ASP A 1017 5.75 -33.16 -5.63
C ASP A 1017 5.12 -34.05 -6.72
N ASP A 1018 4.61 -35.21 -6.29
CA ASP A 1018 3.97 -36.21 -7.16
C ASP A 1018 2.70 -35.70 -7.87
N SER A 1019 2.06 -34.62 -7.41
CA SER A 1019 0.86 -34.05 -8.05
C SER A 1019 1.08 -33.58 -9.48
N VAL A 1020 2.34 -33.32 -9.87
CA VAL A 1020 2.75 -32.92 -11.22
C VAL A 1020 3.52 -34.03 -11.96
N ALA A 1021 3.79 -35.18 -11.33
CA ALA A 1021 4.70 -36.18 -11.89
C ALA A 1021 4.22 -36.79 -13.22
N SER A 1022 2.92 -37.05 -13.36
CA SER A 1022 2.32 -37.57 -14.60
C SER A 1022 2.30 -36.54 -15.74
N ASP A 1023 2.07 -35.27 -15.42
CA ASP A 1023 1.72 -34.22 -16.39
C ASP A 1023 2.89 -33.23 -16.59
N ARG A 1024 4.09 -33.56 -16.10
CA ARG A 1024 5.24 -32.65 -15.97
C ARG A 1024 5.62 -32.02 -17.31
N ALA A 1025 5.52 -32.77 -18.41
CA ALA A 1025 5.78 -32.30 -19.76
C ALA A 1025 4.77 -31.23 -20.23
N ASP A 1026 3.48 -31.44 -19.96
CA ASP A 1026 2.41 -30.54 -20.39
C ASP A 1026 2.44 -29.21 -19.62
N VAL A 1027 2.76 -29.26 -18.32
CA VAL A 1027 2.95 -28.06 -17.49
C VAL A 1027 4.17 -27.25 -17.97
N ILE A 1028 5.29 -27.90 -18.31
CA ILE A 1028 6.46 -27.24 -18.90
C ILE A 1028 6.10 -26.63 -20.27
N TYR A 1029 5.35 -27.34 -21.11
CA TYR A 1029 4.91 -26.84 -22.41
C TYR A 1029 4.01 -25.61 -22.29
N ALA A 1030 3.01 -25.64 -21.40
CA ALA A 1030 2.14 -24.49 -21.13
C ALA A 1030 2.92 -23.28 -20.60
N LEU A 1031 3.91 -23.49 -19.70
CA LEU A 1031 4.79 -22.43 -19.22
C LEU A 1031 5.66 -21.82 -20.32
N ARG A 1032 6.21 -22.63 -21.24
CA ARG A 1032 6.97 -22.14 -22.41
C ARG A 1032 6.09 -21.35 -23.37
N LYS A 1033 4.87 -21.83 -23.62
CA LYS A 1033 3.87 -21.14 -24.44
C LYS A 1033 3.49 -19.78 -23.84
N CYS A 1034 3.25 -19.75 -22.52
CA CYS A 1034 2.99 -18.56 -21.73
C CYS A 1034 4.16 -17.55 -21.76
N GLN A 1035 5.40 -18.02 -21.58
CA GLN A 1035 6.62 -17.20 -21.71
C GLN A 1035 6.69 -16.53 -23.08
N ALA A 1036 6.59 -17.31 -24.17
CA ALA A 1036 6.65 -16.78 -25.54
C ALA A 1036 5.48 -15.82 -25.86
N ARG A 1037 4.31 -16.04 -25.26
CA ARG A 1037 3.14 -15.15 -25.37
C ARG A 1037 3.40 -13.81 -24.68
N PHE A 1038 3.89 -13.80 -23.43
CA PHE A 1038 4.27 -12.57 -22.74
C PHE A 1038 5.41 -11.81 -23.47
N GLU A 1039 6.40 -12.50 -24.02
CA GLU A 1039 7.47 -11.89 -24.81
C GLU A 1039 6.91 -11.14 -26.03
N GLN A 1040 5.97 -11.74 -26.77
CA GLN A 1040 5.30 -11.10 -27.91
C GLN A 1040 4.35 -9.95 -27.52
N LEU A 1041 3.81 -9.94 -26.30
CA LEU A 1041 2.93 -8.87 -25.79
C LEU A 1041 3.69 -7.75 -25.05
N SER A 1042 4.97 -7.96 -24.74
CA SER A 1042 5.82 -7.00 -24.02
C SER A 1042 5.82 -5.58 -24.60
N PRO A 1043 5.81 -5.36 -25.94
CA PRO A 1043 5.75 -4.00 -26.51
C PRO A 1043 4.40 -3.27 -26.34
N ARG A 1044 3.42 -3.88 -25.65
CA ARG A 1044 2.05 -3.35 -25.47
C ARG A 1044 1.50 -3.51 -24.05
N SER A 1045 2.30 -4.03 -23.12
CA SER A 1045 1.88 -4.32 -21.75
C SER A 1045 3.11 -4.43 -20.85
N ASP A 1046 3.26 -3.50 -19.91
CA ASP A 1046 4.37 -3.51 -18.93
C ASP A 1046 4.31 -4.75 -18.02
N ILE A 1047 3.10 -5.25 -17.76
CA ILE A 1047 2.87 -6.51 -17.04
C ILE A 1047 3.47 -7.66 -17.85
N SER A 1048 3.22 -7.70 -19.16
CA SER A 1048 3.79 -8.71 -20.06
C SER A 1048 5.31 -8.58 -20.15
N ALA A 1049 5.85 -7.36 -20.20
CA ALA A 1049 7.29 -7.12 -20.22
C ALA A 1049 8.00 -7.57 -18.93
N LYS A 1050 7.38 -7.35 -17.77
CA LYS A 1050 7.86 -7.86 -16.47
C LYS A 1050 7.74 -9.39 -16.38
N ALA A 1051 6.57 -9.93 -16.69
CA ALA A 1051 6.30 -11.38 -16.66
C ALA A 1051 7.24 -12.17 -17.58
N ALA A 1052 7.43 -11.71 -18.82
CA ALA A 1052 8.37 -12.28 -19.78
C ALA A 1052 9.79 -12.34 -19.21
N ARG A 1053 10.27 -11.25 -18.58
CA ARG A 1053 11.62 -11.15 -18.02
C ARG A 1053 11.83 -12.09 -16.83
N ILE A 1054 10.83 -12.22 -15.94
CA ILE A 1054 10.86 -13.12 -14.78
C ILE A 1054 10.83 -14.60 -15.23
N LEU A 1055 9.91 -14.95 -16.13
CA LEU A 1055 9.82 -16.30 -16.68
C LEU A 1055 11.06 -16.66 -17.51
N ARG A 1056 11.67 -15.73 -18.24
CA ARG A 1056 12.94 -15.94 -18.94
C ARG A 1056 14.11 -16.19 -17.99
N ARG A 1057 14.16 -15.56 -16.81
CA ARG A 1057 15.19 -15.88 -15.80
C ARG A 1057 15.00 -17.26 -15.18
N THR A 1058 13.76 -17.68 -14.94
CA THR A 1058 13.47 -18.97 -14.28
C THR A 1058 13.46 -20.18 -15.23
N LEU A 1059 13.05 -19.97 -16.48
CA LEU A 1059 12.97 -21.03 -17.50
C LEU A 1059 14.14 -20.98 -18.50
N GLY A 1060 14.91 -19.90 -18.56
CA GLY A 1060 15.88 -19.65 -19.63
C GLY A 1060 15.24 -19.12 -20.93
N PRO A 1061 16.05 -18.76 -21.94
CA PRO A 1061 15.57 -18.17 -23.19
C PRO A 1061 14.67 -19.11 -24.01
N VAL A 1062 13.71 -18.54 -24.74
CA VAL A 1062 12.96 -19.28 -25.77
C VAL A 1062 13.88 -19.51 -26.97
N THR A 1063 14.30 -20.76 -27.20
CA THR A 1063 15.13 -21.13 -28.35
C THR A 1063 14.33 -20.97 -29.65
N SER A 1064 14.73 -20.02 -30.49
CA SER A 1064 14.03 -19.68 -31.73
C SER A 1064 14.28 -20.71 -32.84
N THR A 1065 13.45 -21.75 -32.89
CA THR A 1065 13.46 -22.73 -33.99
C THR A 1065 12.89 -22.12 -35.27
N ASN A 1066 13.74 -21.51 -36.09
CA ASN A 1066 13.42 -21.08 -37.45
C ASN A 1066 14.63 -21.31 -38.36
N GLY A 1067 14.54 -22.30 -39.26
CA GLY A 1067 15.52 -22.50 -40.34
C GLY A 1067 16.36 -23.78 -40.32
N GLY A 1068 15.72 -24.94 -40.54
CA GLY A 1068 16.34 -26.09 -41.23
C GLY A 1068 17.28 -27.03 -40.45
N GLY A 1069 16.91 -28.32 -40.41
CA GLY A 1069 17.91 -29.40 -40.51
C GLY A 1069 18.67 -29.84 -39.25
N GLY A 1070 18.04 -29.86 -38.06
CA GLY A 1070 18.62 -30.48 -36.85
C GLY A 1070 17.53 -31.15 -36.00
N GLY A 1071 17.75 -32.41 -35.59
CA GLY A 1071 16.77 -33.20 -34.85
C GLY A 1071 16.81 -33.00 -33.33
N LEU A 1072 15.66 -33.17 -32.67
CA LEU A 1072 15.57 -33.33 -31.21
C LEU A 1072 16.31 -34.59 -30.74
N PRO A 1073 16.81 -34.64 -29.49
CA PRO A 1073 17.39 -35.85 -28.91
C PRO A 1073 16.43 -37.06 -28.97
N GLN A 1074 16.98 -38.24 -29.31
CA GLN A 1074 16.18 -39.40 -29.73
C GLN A 1074 15.25 -40.00 -28.66
N GLU A 1075 15.43 -39.68 -27.38
CA GLU A 1075 14.58 -40.19 -26.30
C GLU A 1075 13.18 -39.55 -26.33
N THR A 1076 13.06 -38.26 -26.67
CA THR A 1076 11.76 -37.58 -26.75
C THR A 1076 10.91 -38.08 -27.93
N GLN A 1077 11.53 -38.54 -29.03
CA GLN A 1077 10.83 -39.08 -30.19
C GLN A 1077 10.22 -40.47 -29.97
N ARG A 1078 10.76 -41.29 -29.05
CA ARG A 1078 10.24 -42.65 -28.81
C ARG A 1078 8.88 -42.66 -28.13
N LEU A 1079 8.60 -41.69 -27.25
CA LEU A 1079 7.30 -41.54 -26.59
C LEU A 1079 6.22 -40.99 -27.55
N TYR A 1080 6.60 -40.10 -28.48
CA TYR A 1080 5.66 -39.53 -29.45
C TYR A 1080 5.12 -40.55 -30.47
N HIS A 1081 5.95 -41.49 -30.92
CA HIS A 1081 5.57 -42.47 -31.94
C HIS A 1081 4.68 -43.64 -31.44
N GLN A 1082 4.26 -43.65 -30.16
CA GLN A 1082 3.26 -44.59 -29.65
C GLN A 1082 1.89 -43.94 -29.33
N SER A 1083 1.79 -42.61 -29.36
CA SER A 1083 0.50 -41.89 -29.20
C SER A 1083 -0.03 -41.32 -30.52
N SER A 1084 0.82 -41.07 -31.51
CA SER A 1084 0.45 -40.45 -32.79
C SER A 1084 -0.21 -41.41 -33.81
N SER A 1085 -1.19 -42.23 -33.39
CA SER A 1085 -1.87 -43.19 -34.29
C SER A 1085 -3.36 -43.46 -33.98
N ILE A 1086 -4.11 -42.44 -33.57
CA ILE A 1086 -5.56 -42.36 -33.80
C ILE A 1086 -5.84 -41.05 -34.57
N SER A 1087 -6.81 -41.10 -35.49
CA SER A 1087 -7.19 -40.01 -36.41
C SER A 1087 -8.13 -38.98 -35.78
N ASP A 1088 -8.59 -38.03 -36.61
CA ASP A 1088 -9.78 -37.22 -36.37
C ASP A 1088 -11.00 -38.04 -35.86
N GLU A 1089 -11.99 -37.31 -35.34
CA GLU A 1089 -13.30 -37.76 -34.81
C GLU A 1089 -13.34 -38.38 -33.40
N SER A 1090 -12.98 -37.61 -32.35
CA SER A 1090 -13.44 -37.92 -30.97
C SER A 1090 -13.42 -36.73 -29.97
N LYS A 1091 -14.21 -35.67 -30.20
CA LYS A 1091 -14.60 -34.72 -29.12
C LYS A 1091 -15.95 -35.11 -28.51
N VAL A 1092 -15.94 -36.09 -27.60
CA VAL A 1092 -17.16 -36.53 -26.88
C VAL A 1092 -16.90 -36.69 -25.38
N VAL A 1093 -17.72 -35.97 -24.60
CA VAL A 1093 -18.16 -36.20 -23.21
C VAL A 1093 -17.40 -37.26 -22.39
N TYR A 1094 -16.66 -36.82 -21.37
CA TYR A 1094 -16.40 -37.63 -20.19
C TYR A 1094 -17.49 -37.36 -19.12
N SER A 1095 -18.39 -38.32 -19.00
CA SER A 1095 -19.17 -38.53 -17.77
C SER A 1095 -19.13 -40.02 -17.46
N MET A 1096 -18.90 -40.39 -16.21
CA MET A 1096 -19.59 -41.53 -15.63
C MET A 1096 -19.54 -41.50 -14.10
N SER A 1097 -20.69 -41.73 -13.48
CA SER A 1097 -20.76 -42.06 -12.06
C SER A 1097 -20.25 -43.48 -11.83
N HIS A 1098 -19.75 -43.76 -10.63
CA HIS A 1098 -19.88 -45.10 -10.05
C HIS A 1098 -20.75 -45.05 -8.80
N ARG A 1099 -21.52 -46.11 -8.60
CA ARG A 1099 -22.71 -46.13 -7.73
C ARG A 1099 -22.53 -47.22 -6.68
N HIS A 1100 -22.77 -46.90 -5.42
CA HIS A 1100 -23.11 -47.87 -4.38
C HIS A 1100 -24.49 -47.56 -3.79
N GLN A 1101 -25.08 -48.56 -3.15
CA GLN A 1101 -26.54 -48.70 -2.96
C GLN A 1101 -27.02 -48.32 -1.54
N MET A 1102 -28.33 -48.55 -1.32
CA MET A 1102 -29.13 -48.34 -0.10
C MET A 1102 -29.69 -46.90 0.01
N SER A 1103 -30.94 -46.60 -0.37
CA SER A 1103 -32.26 -47.22 -0.10
C SER A 1103 -32.92 -46.73 1.19
N SER A 1104 -33.86 -45.80 1.03
CA SER A 1104 -35.11 -45.63 1.81
C SER A 1104 -35.07 -45.71 3.35
N ALA A 1105 -35.31 -44.59 4.04
CA ALA A 1105 -36.62 -44.33 4.68
C ALA A 1105 -36.69 -42.97 5.40
N SER A 1106 -37.82 -42.28 5.23
CA SER A 1106 -38.42 -41.35 6.21
C SER A 1106 -39.72 -42.00 6.73
N PRO A 1107 -40.45 -41.46 7.72
CA PRO A 1107 -40.23 -40.27 8.57
C PRO A 1107 -40.34 -40.60 10.09
N GLY A 1108 -40.37 -39.59 10.97
CA GLY A 1108 -40.79 -39.81 12.38
C GLY A 1108 -40.51 -38.65 13.34
N SER A 1109 -41.54 -37.88 13.66
CA SER A 1109 -41.56 -36.85 14.72
C SER A 1109 -41.77 -37.44 16.13
N ILE A 1110 -41.65 -36.59 17.18
CA ILE A 1110 -42.43 -36.53 18.46
C ILE A 1110 -41.59 -36.47 19.78
N HIS A 1111 -41.93 -35.49 20.64
CA HIS A 1111 -41.73 -35.37 22.11
C HIS A 1111 -40.30 -35.35 22.72
N ASP A 1112 -40.08 -34.94 23.98
CA ASP A 1112 -40.59 -33.77 24.74
C ASP A 1112 -39.88 -33.62 26.12
N HIS A 1113 -40.21 -32.55 26.85
CA HIS A 1113 -40.33 -32.45 28.32
C HIS A 1113 -39.11 -32.66 29.27
N HIS A 1114 -38.83 -31.58 30.03
CA HIS A 1114 -38.61 -31.56 31.50
C HIS A 1114 -37.32 -32.18 32.11
N HIS A 1115 -36.89 -31.84 33.34
CA HIS A 1115 -37.43 -31.00 34.44
C HIS A 1115 -36.27 -30.21 35.15
N GLN A 1116 -36.47 -29.00 35.72
CA GLN A 1116 -36.59 -28.66 37.18
C GLN A 1116 -35.41 -29.10 38.11
N GLN A 1117 -35.02 -28.42 39.21
CA GLN A 1117 -35.53 -27.27 40.01
C GLN A 1117 -34.32 -26.60 40.76
N GLN A 1118 -34.25 -25.28 41.02
CA GLN A 1118 -34.58 -24.54 42.28
C GLN A 1118 -33.76 -24.94 43.56
N GLN A 1119 -33.48 -24.10 44.59
CA GLN A 1119 -34.04 -22.79 45.01
C GLN A 1119 -33.09 -22.02 46.00
N GLN A 1120 -33.02 -20.67 45.91
CA GLN A 1120 -33.05 -19.56 46.93
C GLN A 1120 -32.43 -19.73 48.37
N HIS A 1121 -32.11 -18.69 49.20
CA HIS A 1121 -32.82 -17.43 49.51
C HIS A 1121 -31.97 -16.27 50.14
N THR A 1122 -32.57 -15.06 50.11
CA THR A 1122 -32.24 -13.66 50.53
C THR A 1122 -31.76 -13.29 51.96
N SER A 1123 -31.24 -12.05 52.16
CA SER A 1123 -31.57 -11.09 53.28
C SER A 1123 -31.11 -9.62 53.05
N ILE A 1124 -31.45 -8.66 53.94
CA ILE A 1124 -31.59 -7.17 53.69
C ILE A 1124 -30.94 -6.25 54.80
N PRO A 1125 -30.54 -4.98 54.54
CA PRO A 1125 -29.79 -4.06 55.46
C PRO A 1125 -30.61 -2.92 56.15
N PRO A 1126 -29.99 -2.02 56.97
CA PRO A 1126 -30.00 -0.55 56.71
C PRO A 1126 -28.76 0.29 57.24
N GLY A 1127 -28.72 1.62 56.98
CA GLY A 1127 -27.68 2.63 57.40
C GLY A 1127 -28.08 3.50 58.64
N PRO A 1128 -27.77 4.84 58.78
CA PRO A 1128 -27.10 5.83 57.88
C PRO A 1128 -26.20 6.96 58.55
N ALA A 1129 -25.76 7.98 57.75
CA ALA A 1129 -25.30 9.38 58.09
C ALA A 1129 -23.93 9.62 58.81
N GLY A 1130 -23.22 10.78 58.71
CA GLY A 1130 -23.34 11.97 57.81
C GLY A 1130 -22.47 13.22 58.17
N TYR A 1131 -22.12 14.06 57.17
CA TYR A 1131 -21.69 15.51 57.18
C TYR A 1131 -20.34 16.05 57.77
N SER A 1132 -19.74 17.01 57.01
CA SER A 1132 -18.88 18.19 57.35
C SER A 1132 -17.50 18.04 58.05
N GLN A 1133 -16.60 19.05 58.14
CA GLN A 1133 -16.05 20.09 57.21
C GLN A 1133 -14.88 20.85 57.91
N THR A 1134 -13.89 21.41 57.17
CA THR A 1134 -12.76 22.29 57.66
C THR A 1134 -11.70 21.60 58.56
N GLY A 1135 -10.46 22.09 58.79
CA GLY A 1135 -9.67 23.21 58.22
C GLY A 1135 -8.44 23.59 59.12
N PHE A 1136 -7.48 24.38 58.60
CA PHE A 1136 -6.35 25.06 59.33
C PHE A 1136 -5.22 24.18 59.97
N THR A 1137 -3.97 24.61 60.25
CA THR A 1137 -3.00 25.54 59.57
C THR A 1137 -1.54 25.30 60.03
N SER A 1138 -0.59 25.72 59.19
CA SER A 1138 0.86 25.99 59.34
C SER A 1138 1.55 26.25 60.69
N GLY A 1139 2.83 25.83 60.77
CA GLY A 1139 3.94 26.39 61.60
C GLY A 1139 5.14 25.42 61.66
N GLY A 1140 6.43 25.81 61.77
CA GLY A 1140 7.11 27.12 61.72
C GLY A 1140 8.63 26.97 61.96
N PHE A 1141 9.46 27.76 61.24
CA PHE A 1141 10.96 27.88 61.31
C PHE A 1141 11.50 28.34 62.71
N PRO A 1142 12.84 28.33 63.07
CA PRO A 1142 13.96 28.79 62.21
C PRO A 1142 15.48 28.39 62.45
N SER A 1143 16.30 28.68 61.42
CA SER A 1143 17.65 29.35 61.40
C SER A 1143 18.97 28.83 62.06
N GLY A 1144 20.09 29.00 61.33
CA GLY A 1144 21.51 29.05 61.76
C GLY A 1144 22.44 28.26 60.81
N ALA A 1145 23.44 28.75 60.05
CA ALA A 1145 24.44 29.84 60.13
C ALA A 1145 25.61 29.57 61.13
N ASN A 1146 26.91 29.75 60.84
CA ASN A 1146 27.62 30.23 59.62
C ASN A 1146 29.13 29.77 59.60
N GLU A 1147 29.87 30.00 58.50
CA GLU A 1147 31.36 30.11 58.37
C GLU A 1147 32.30 28.89 58.66
N ALA A 1148 33.61 28.84 58.29
CA ALA A 1148 34.38 29.25 57.09
C ALA A 1148 35.90 28.81 57.17
N VAL A 1149 36.71 29.10 56.13
CA VAL A 1149 38.20 29.31 56.10
C VAL A 1149 39.20 28.12 55.90
N THR A 1150 39.70 27.98 54.63
CA THR A 1150 41.09 27.69 54.09
C THR A 1150 41.97 26.51 54.64
N THR A 1151 43.05 25.99 54.00
CA THR A 1151 44.05 26.57 53.04
C THR A 1151 44.86 25.53 52.21
N LYS A 1152 45.38 25.99 51.05
CA LYS A 1152 46.50 25.55 50.13
C LYS A 1152 47.55 24.52 50.65
N MET A 1153 48.32 23.78 49.82
CA MET A 1153 49.19 24.24 48.69
C MET A 1153 49.71 23.11 47.72
N GLU A 1154 50.69 23.39 46.84
CA GLU A 1154 51.05 22.68 45.57
C GLU A 1154 52.40 21.89 45.54
N PRO A 1155 52.73 21.13 44.45
CA PRO A 1155 53.76 20.06 44.43
C PRO A 1155 55.10 20.35 43.66
N PRO A 1156 56.08 19.41 43.66
CA PRO A 1156 57.31 19.43 42.84
C PRO A 1156 57.33 18.42 41.64
N PRO A 1157 58.34 18.46 40.72
CA PRO A 1157 58.22 17.94 39.33
C PRO A 1157 59.17 16.76 38.92
N PRO A 1158 59.01 16.18 37.69
CA PRO A 1158 59.74 14.97 37.21
C PRO A 1158 60.91 15.20 36.21
N PRO A 1159 61.88 14.27 36.15
CA PRO A 1159 62.71 14.00 34.94
C PRO A 1159 63.06 12.47 34.75
N PRO A 1160 63.95 12.03 33.82
CA PRO A 1160 63.78 11.95 32.36
C PRO A 1160 64.16 10.57 31.71
N PRO A 1161 63.89 10.33 30.40
CA PRO A 1161 64.34 9.15 29.59
C PRO A 1161 65.71 9.39 28.89
N PRO A 1162 66.27 8.51 27.98
CA PRO A 1162 65.93 7.14 27.53
C PRO A 1162 67.00 6.09 28.03
N PRO A 1163 67.81 5.26 27.29
CA PRO A 1163 68.07 4.94 25.86
C PRO A 1163 67.82 3.44 25.42
N PRO A 1164 68.12 2.99 24.17
CA PRO A 1164 67.72 1.65 23.65
C PRO A 1164 68.86 0.68 23.20
N THR A 1165 68.57 -0.63 23.05
CA THR A 1165 69.36 -1.57 22.19
C THR A 1165 68.63 -2.87 21.79
N SER A 1166 68.51 -3.10 20.47
CA SER A 1166 68.72 -4.39 19.76
C SER A 1166 67.80 -5.61 20.05
N GLN A 1167 67.58 -6.58 19.15
CA GLN A 1167 68.14 -6.85 17.80
C GLN A 1167 67.01 -7.11 16.77
N HIS A 1168 67.33 -6.97 15.49
CA HIS A 1168 66.42 -7.25 14.37
C HIS A 1168 67.10 -8.24 13.40
N GLN A 1169 66.85 -9.55 13.56
CA GLN A 1169 67.24 -10.60 12.59
C GLN A 1169 66.60 -11.96 12.92
N HIS A 1170 65.38 -12.23 12.41
CA HIS A 1170 64.87 -13.59 12.09
C HIS A 1170 63.48 -13.54 11.41
N HIS A 1171 63.31 -12.69 10.38
CA HIS A 1171 62.02 -12.57 9.69
C HIS A 1171 62.15 -12.23 8.19
N LEU A 1172 62.74 -13.14 7.41
CA LEU A 1172 62.74 -13.05 5.94
C LEU A 1172 62.91 -14.39 5.20
N GLN A 1173 62.79 -15.54 5.89
CA GLN A 1173 63.07 -16.86 5.27
C GLN A 1173 62.18 -17.99 5.80
N TYR A 1174 60.91 -17.69 6.15
CA TYR A 1174 59.90 -18.72 6.47
C TYR A 1174 58.48 -18.38 5.95
N GLN A 1175 58.38 -17.43 5.01
CA GLN A 1175 57.10 -17.02 4.39
C GLN A 1175 57.02 -17.34 2.89
N HIS A 1176 57.90 -18.18 2.34
CA HIS A 1176 57.94 -18.48 0.91
C HIS A 1176 57.84 -19.96 0.51
N GLU A 1177 57.82 -20.89 1.49
CA GLU A 1177 57.67 -22.34 1.23
C GLU A 1177 56.33 -22.93 1.74
N LEU A 1178 55.63 -22.25 2.65
CA LEU A 1178 54.33 -22.72 3.17
C LEU A 1178 53.11 -22.34 2.30
N GLN A 1179 53.26 -21.48 1.29
CA GLN A 1179 52.16 -21.12 0.37
C GLN A 1179 52.03 -22.05 -0.84
N HIS A 1180 52.97 -22.97 -1.08
CA HIS A 1180 52.98 -23.81 -2.29
C HIS A 1180 52.65 -25.31 -2.08
N GLN A 1181 52.34 -25.74 -0.85
CA GLN A 1181 52.08 -27.16 -0.55
C GLN A 1181 50.73 -27.52 0.08
N HIS A 1182 49.84 -26.56 0.34
CA HIS A 1182 48.47 -26.85 0.83
C HIS A 1182 47.35 -26.70 -0.22
N GLN A 1183 47.69 -26.34 -1.46
CA GLN A 1183 46.71 -26.19 -2.55
C GLN A 1183 46.26 -27.53 -3.19
N HIS A 1184 46.63 -28.69 -2.62
CA HIS A 1184 46.40 -30.00 -3.24
C HIS A 1184 45.83 -31.11 -2.34
N HIS A 1185 45.52 -30.85 -1.07
CA HIS A 1185 44.96 -31.86 -0.15
C HIS A 1185 43.83 -31.30 0.74
N HIS A 1186 42.68 -31.01 0.12
CA HIS A 1186 41.35 -31.27 0.72
C HIS A 1186 40.22 -31.27 -0.34
N GLN A 1187 40.42 -32.01 -1.43
CA GLN A 1187 39.27 -32.61 -2.11
C GLN A 1187 38.83 -33.87 -1.34
N GLN A 1188 37.55 -34.21 -1.45
CA GLN A 1188 36.93 -35.47 -0.97
C GLN A 1188 36.97 -35.73 0.55
N GLN A 1189 35.98 -35.20 1.27
CA GLN A 1189 35.22 -36.04 2.19
C GLN A 1189 33.75 -35.62 2.31
N GLN A 1190 32.94 -36.20 1.40
CA GLN A 1190 31.51 -36.52 1.52
C GLN A 1190 30.56 -35.40 2.00
N GLN A 1191 30.09 -34.61 1.04
CA GLN A 1191 28.67 -34.23 1.00
C GLN A 1191 27.81 -35.51 0.81
N PRO A 1192 26.53 -35.53 1.23
CA PRO A 1192 25.57 -36.50 0.70
C PRO A 1192 25.42 -36.30 -0.82
N PRO A 1193 25.08 -37.35 -1.60
CA PRO A 1193 24.90 -37.23 -3.04
C PRO A 1193 23.70 -36.32 -3.37
N PRO A 1194 23.75 -35.53 -4.46
CA PRO A 1194 22.58 -34.81 -4.93
C PRO A 1194 21.51 -35.80 -5.41
N HIS A 1195 20.26 -35.62 -4.94
CA HIS A 1195 19.13 -36.41 -5.44
C HIS A 1195 18.85 -36.03 -6.92
N PRO A 1196 18.84 -36.98 -7.86
CA PRO A 1196 19.05 -36.69 -9.28
C PRO A 1196 17.77 -36.28 -10.06
N HIS A 1197 16.88 -35.47 -9.47
CA HIS A 1197 15.55 -35.19 -10.07
C HIS A 1197 15.05 -33.73 -10.06
N SER A 1198 15.70 -32.77 -9.39
CA SER A 1198 15.25 -31.36 -9.34
C SER A 1198 15.52 -30.57 -10.63
N PHE A 1199 14.77 -30.87 -11.69
CA PHE A 1199 14.94 -30.30 -13.04
C PHE A 1199 14.69 -28.78 -13.18
N PHE A 1200 14.18 -28.12 -12.15
CA PHE A 1200 13.93 -26.66 -12.14
C PHE A 1200 14.24 -26.06 -10.75
N PRO A 1201 15.27 -25.22 -10.60
CA PRO A 1201 15.44 -24.41 -9.39
C PRO A 1201 14.43 -23.26 -9.40
N CYS A 1202 13.34 -23.39 -8.64
CA CYS A 1202 12.36 -22.31 -8.48
C CYS A 1202 12.96 -21.22 -7.55
N PRO A 1203 13.06 -19.94 -7.98
CA PRO A 1203 13.69 -18.91 -7.17
C PRO A 1203 12.83 -18.46 -5.97
N GLN A 1204 13.48 -18.24 -4.82
CA GLN A 1204 12.85 -17.89 -3.55
C GLN A 1204 11.71 -16.83 -3.64
N PRO A 1205 11.83 -15.70 -4.39
CA PRO A 1205 10.76 -14.71 -4.47
C PRO A 1205 9.48 -15.17 -5.18
N LEU A 1206 9.50 -16.28 -5.94
CA LEU A 1206 8.26 -16.89 -6.45
C LEU A 1206 7.51 -17.65 -5.35
N TYR A 1207 8.20 -18.16 -4.33
CA TYR A 1207 7.57 -18.68 -3.11
C TYR A 1207 7.03 -17.53 -2.23
N GLU A 1208 7.80 -16.45 -2.05
CA GLU A 1208 7.33 -15.25 -1.33
C GLU A 1208 6.06 -14.66 -1.96
N LEU A 1209 5.96 -14.69 -3.30
CA LEU A 1209 4.75 -14.35 -4.06
C LEU A 1209 3.56 -15.27 -3.74
N MET A 1210 3.79 -16.58 -3.54
CA MET A 1210 2.74 -17.52 -3.09
C MET A 1210 2.31 -17.28 -1.64
N SER A 1211 3.14 -16.65 -0.80
CA SER A 1211 2.85 -16.37 0.62
C SER A 1211 2.12 -15.04 0.88
N LEU A 1212 1.85 -14.23 -0.14
CA LEU A 1212 1.17 -12.93 0.03
C LEU A 1212 -0.27 -13.04 0.60
N PRO A 1213 -0.83 -11.96 1.19
CA PRO A 1213 -2.25 -11.89 1.53
C PRO A 1213 -3.16 -12.01 0.30
N ALA A 1214 -4.38 -12.55 0.49
CA ALA A 1214 -5.39 -12.67 -0.57
C ALA A 1214 -5.76 -11.31 -1.18
N GLU A 1215 -5.73 -10.27 -0.35
CA GLU A 1215 -5.85 -8.85 -0.69
C GLU A 1215 -4.95 -8.44 -1.85
N GLN A 1216 -3.68 -8.84 -1.82
CA GLN A 1216 -2.70 -8.43 -2.83
C GLN A 1216 -2.85 -9.25 -4.13
N TRP A 1217 -3.20 -10.53 -4.02
CA TRP A 1217 -3.53 -11.37 -5.18
C TRP A 1217 -4.79 -10.89 -5.92
N LEU A 1218 -5.74 -10.24 -5.23
CA LEU A 1218 -6.97 -9.71 -5.81
C LEU A 1218 -6.84 -8.26 -6.30
N GLY A 1219 -6.00 -7.44 -5.66
CA GLY A 1219 -5.82 -6.01 -5.96
C GLY A 1219 -5.16 -5.66 -7.30
N GLY A 1220 -4.83 -6.66 -8.12
CA GLY A 1220 -4.37 -6.43 -9.49
C GLY A 1220 -2.98 -5.79 -9.60
N PRO A 1221 -2.63 -5.30 -10.81
CA PRO A 1221 -1.29 -4.78 -11.10
C PRO A 1221 -0.88 -3.55 -10.28
N SER A 1222 -1.86 -2.78 -9.78
CA SER A 1222 -1.62 -1.56 -9.01
C SER A 1222 -1.43 -1.79 -7.51
N ALA A 1223 -1.98 -2.88 -6.94
CA ALA A 1223 -1.76 -3.23 -5.54
C ALA A 1223 -0.33 -3.77 -5.32
N LEU A 1224 0.22 -4.51 -6.30
CA LEU A 1224 1.63 -4.89 -6.32
C LEU A 1224 2.50 -3.73 -6.86
N ALA A 1225 2.60 -2.65 -6.07
CA ALA A 1225 3.62 -1.62 -6.22
C ALA A 1225 5.02 -2.14 -5.79
N TRP A 1226 5.37 -3.35 -6.27
CA TRP A 1226 6.60 -4.07 -5.98
C TRP A 1226 7.65 -3.77 -7.03
N ASP A 1227 8.80 -3.29 -6.55
CA ASP A 1227 9.93 -2.96 -7.38
C ASP A 1227 10.86 -4.16 -7.57
N TRP A 1228 10.62 -4.87 -8.69
CA TRP A 1228 11.47 -5.97 -9.14
C TRP A 1228 12.79 -5.50 -9.80
N SER A 1229 13.17 -4.21 -9.70
CA SER A 1229 14.49 -3.69 -10.14
C SER A 1229 15.66 -4.49 -9.59
N SER A 1230 15.61 -4.85 -8.30
CA SER A 1230 16.54 -5.75 -7.60
C SER A 1230 16.72 -7.13 -8.29
N TRP A 1231 15.75 -7.52 -9.11
CA TRP A 1231 15.68 -8.76 -9.87
C TRP A 1231 15.96 -8.59 -11.37
N VAL A 1232 16.28 -7.37 -11.79
CA VAL A 1232 16.50 -6.96 -13.19
C VAL A 1232 17.90 -6.38 -13.35
N ASP A 1233 18.28 -5.45 -12.47
CA ASP A 1233 19.44 -4.56 -12.60
C ASP A 1233 20.71 -5.13 -11.93
N VAL A 1234 20.77 -6.47 -11.80
CA VAL A 1234 22.03 -7.19 -11.59
C VAL A 1234 22.72 -7.32 -12.96
N PRO A 1235 23.96 -6.82 -13.14
CA PRO A 1235 24.69 -6.95 -14.41
C PRO A 1235 24.90 -8.42 -14.81
N GLU A 1236 25.05 -8.69 -16.11
CA GLU A 1236 25.30 -10.05 -16.64
C GLU A 1236 26.66 -10.66 -16.23
N ALA A 1237 27.46 -9.93 -15.45
CA ALA A 1237 28.79 -10.29 -14.96
C ALA A 1237 28.78 -11.30 -13.79
N SER A 1238 28.04 -12.41 -13.92
CA SER A 1238 28.20 -13.58 -13.03
C SER A 1238 27.98 -14.95 -13.69
N ILE A 1239 27.59 -15.03 -14.97
CA ILE A 1239 27.50 -16.29 -15.72
C ILE A 1239 28.77 -16.51 -16.56
N ALA A 1240 29.91 -16.54 -15.85
CA ALA A 1240 31.23 -16.83 -16.42
C ALA A 1240 32.09 -17.52 -15.34
N GLY A 1241 31.92 -18.85 -15.18
CA GLY A 1241 32.50 -19.54 -14.02
C GLY A 1241 32.42 -21.07 -13.94
N SER A 1242 32.06 -21.80 -15.01
CA SER A 1242 32.13 -23.27 -15.01
C SER A 1242 32.23 -23.88 -16.42
N ASP A 1243 33.31 -23.57 -17.15
CA ASP A 1243 33.67 -24.32 -18.35
C ASP A 1243 34.17 -25.72 -17.97
N MET A 1244 33.45 -26.75 -18.40
CA MET A 1244 33.97 -28.12 -18.54
C MET A 1244 33.30 -28.81 -19.72
N PHE A 1245 33.79 -28.51 -20.94
CA PHE A 1245 34.15 -29.45 -22.02
C PHE A 1245 34.18 -28.76 -23.40
N MET A 1246 35.24 -27.98 -23.65
CA MET A 1246 35.94 -28.04 -24.95
C MET A 1246 36.76 -29.34 -24.94
N ASP A 1247 36.89 -30.13 -26.00
CA ASP A 1247 37.21 -29.73 -27.38
C ASP A 1247 36.88 -30.88 -28.36
N THR A 1248 36.37 -30.56 -29.55
CA THR A 1248 36.91 -31.10 -30.81
C THR A 1248 36.38 -30.33 -32.04
N SER A 1249 37.15 -29.35 -32.49
CA SER A 1249 37.39 -29.01 -33.90
C SER A 1249 36.21 -29.02 -34.91
N ALA A 1250 35.76 -27.85 -35.38
CA ALA A 1250 35.61 -27.57 -36.83
C ALA A 1250 35.47 -26.06 -37.13
N SER A 1251 36.45 -25.54 -37.86
CA SER A 1251 36.52 -24.18 -38.40
C SER A 1251 35.40 -23.78 -39.38
N GLY A 1252 34.96 -22.52 -39.35
CA GLY A 1252 34.82 -21.76 -40.62
C GLY A 1252 33.71 -20.71 -40.77
N VAL A 1253 34.14 -19.49 -41.11
CA VAL A 1253 33.51 -18.56 -42.07
C VAL A 1253 32.21 -17.81 -41.67
N MET A 1254 32.25 -16.48 -41.85
CA MET A 1254 31.20 -15.47 -42.15
C MET A 1254 29.72 -15.78 -41.79
N MET A 1255 28.95 -14.81 -41.27
CA MET A 1255 28.95 -13.39 -41.65
C MET A 1255 28.48 -12.46 -40.53
#